data_AF-A0A560LJX7-F1
#
_entry.id   AF-A0A560LJX7-F1
#
_cell.length_a   1.000
_cell.length_b   1.000
_cell.length_c   1.000
_cell.angle_alpha   90.00
_cell.angle_beta   90.00
_cell.angle_gamma   90.00
#
_symmetry.space_group_name_H-M   'P 1'
#
loop_
_entity.id
_entity.type
_entity.pdbx_description
1 polymer ?
#
loop_
_entity_poly.entity_id
_entity_poly.type
_entity_poly.pdbx_seq_one_letter_code
_entity_poly.pdbx_strand_id
1 'polypeptide(L)'
;MSTVDNSPSGSLAEPQIIGEFPCTQTQLRCWILDQLNPGNPALNVAVRWEIRGVFRVSTLEAAFRKIIQRHEILRTRFIERNGRPFQQAVSDVNFKMSVIDLRGMPPEQRQARILSIGEETAQAPFDLSAPGLFRVTLLMAENERGFLLITAHQSCFDGWSIRVLGREVGEIAAAIDAGRAPVLPELPLQYGDYALWQQEYLQSYGFETEKTFWRETLLGAPYFEVISDRPRGQVKTNRGDILSIVQPLAFTDRMDAAARAHCVSQYSFGAAVLSAALHRLTEAPTVLFGSQIAGREHSDLEDMIGVFINNLVLRFDFGSDVSFAEHIRSVSATIEGALNHQRMPFNKLVELVNPVRDPARNPLISVNFNLQKAFLEDRRYGGFELISSPSQSPGVIYDLSFIMIGRPTGWRMSIEYNADLFEASTIESLLQLWRNAYEIALDRPEAPLSSLIAPDRHVAAAAETAPMDGAVTGKSPPNTRMEALAEIWKEVLQVPQIRPDDDFFALGGHSLLALRLLSETRARFDASPTLQLLFKQPTFAGFAAAVFNSEEIEKPREKAVNPWELITCKHGVGTGAVYTLNHPFLYYRLANELPDEISVYNVNMFHADLTGGLDGLSIEDIASHAIDAMRIDKAADRIAIVGLCVNGVLAMEISRQLRERGMDVGITAIIDAWAPGYFASLPKREQARWHRERRRKRLAYFTRKLLSRRIRLIDYLKEFEVSLALLRILGVKAGQYSPEEEANEAVTKLLVTAARRYKPPRTRDESVVLLRSSATHPRARKMRFGWGEAVGEDCMVVDIDGWHEDSLTSNGIRDLASTLSGKLTDG
;
A
#
# COMPACT_ATOMS: atom_id res chain seq x y z
N MET A 1 -8.79 -34.09 7.82
CA MET A 1 -8.26 -33.50 9.08
C MET A 1 -7.07 -32.63 8.68
N SER A 2 -7.09 -31.38 9.14
CA SER A 2 -6.16 -30.29 8.78
C SER A 2 -4.68 -30.69 8.89
N THR A 3 -3.99 -30.81 7.76
CA THR A 3 -2.53 -31.02 7.66
C THR A 3 -1.84 -29.92 6.85
N VAL A 4 -2.47 -28.76 6.69
CA VAL A 4 -1.97 -27.66 5.84
C VAL A 4 -1.22 -26.59 6.64
N ASP A 5 -1.28 -26.67 7.97
CA ASP A 5 -0.55 -25.76 8.84
C ASP A 5 0.88 -26.24 9.05
N ASN A 6 1.85 -25.48 8.52
CA ASN A 6 3.28 -25.75 8.64
C ASN A 6 3.87 -25.21 9.96
N SER A 7 3.02 -24.75 10.88
CA SER A 7 3.39 -24.25 12.20
C SER A 7 3.33 -25.39 13.24
N PRO A 8 4.42 -25.78 13.91
CA PRO A 8 4.36 -26.67 15.06
C PRO A 8 3.43 -26.12 16.16
N SER A 9 2.63 -27.00 16.77
CA SER A 9 1.80 -26.69 17.93
C SER A 9 2.67 -26.33 19.14
N GLY A 10 2.83 -25.03 19.42
CA GLY A 10 3.53 -24.51 20.60
C GLY A 10 3.55 -22.99 20.63
N SER A 11 3.23 -22.39 21.78
CA SER A 11 3.37 -20.95 22.03
C SER A 11 4.87 -20.61 22.02
N LEU A 12 5.28 -19.81 21.04
CA LEU A 12 6.61 -19.20 20.96
C LEU A 12 6.47 -17.70 21.22
N ALA A 13 7.52 -17.11 21.79
CA ALA A 13 7.63 -15.66 21.95
C ALA A 13 7.42 -14.96 20.59
N GLU A 14 6.80 -13.77 20.59
CA GLU A 14 6.64 -13.00 19.36
C GLU A 14 8.02 -12.77 18.71
N PRO A 15 8.16 -13.06 17.40
CA PRO A 15 9.43 -12.90 16.72
C PRO A 15 9.79 -11.41 16.66
N GLN A 16 11.07 -11.09 16.90
CA GLN A 16 11.58 -9.72 16.92
C GLN A 16 11.35 -9.05 15.56
N ILE A 17 10.87 -7.80 15.56
CA ILE A 17 10.72 -7.01 14.33
C ILE A 17 12.10 -6.57 13.84
N ILE A 18 12.45 -6.92 12.60
CA ILE A 18 13.68 -6.49 11.93
C ILE A 18 13.48 -5.13 11.25
N GLY A 19 12.33 -4.92 10.63
CA GLY A 19 12.07 -3.71 9.88
C GLY A 19 10.61 -3.51 9.52
N GLU A 20 10.23 -2.26 9.37
CA GLU A 20 8.91 -1.85 8.89
C GLU A 20 9.06 -0.97 7.66
N PHE A 21 8.31 -1.30 6.61
CA PHE A 21 8.43 -0.66 5.31
C PHE A 21 7.04 -0.32 4.76
N PRO A 22 6.89 0.72 3.92
CA PRO A 22 5.65 0.94 3.18
C PRO A 22 5.35 -0.26 2.28
N CYS A 23 4.09 -0.53 1.96
CA CYS A 23 3.78 -1.46 0.87
C CYS A 23 4.10 -0.83 -0.48
N THR A 24 4.69 -1.62 -1.37
CA THR A 24 4.74 -1.29 -2.80
C THR A 24 3.32 -1.21 -3.38
N GLN A 25 3.15 -0.55 -4.52
CA GLN A 25 1.85 -0.45 -5.19
C GLN A 25 1.28 -1.82 -5.57
N THR A 26 2.13 -2.78 -5.98
CA THR A 26 1.68 -4.15 -6.28
C THR A 26 1.22 -4.88 -5.02
N GLN A 27 1.94 -4.74 -3.89
CA GLN A 27 1.49 -5.30 -2.61
C GLN A 27 0.20 -4.67 -2.11
N LEU A 28 0.07 -3.35 -2.24
CA LEU A 28 -1.16 -2.65 -1.89
C LEU A 28 -2.35 -3.21 -2.70
N ARG A 29 -2.17 -3.51 -3.99
CA ARG A 29 -3.20 -4.18 -4.80
C ARG A 29 -3.58 -5.54 -4.23
N CYS A 30 -2.57 -6.37 -3.94
CA CYS A 30 -2.79 -7.72 -3.41
C CYS A 30 -3.54 -7.65 -2.08
N TRP A 31 -3.15 -6.74 -1.19
CA TRP A 31 -3.80 -6.52 0.09
C TRP A 31 -5.25 -6.06 -0.10
N ILE A 32 -5.54 -5.09 -0.98
CA ILE A 32 -6.91 -4.65 -1.28
C ILE A 32 -7.77 -5.81 -1.80
N LEU A 33 -7.24 -6.62 -2.71
CA LEU A 33 -7.96 -7.76 -3.28
C LEU A 33 -8.24 -8.84 -2.23
N ASP A 34 -7.31 -9.05 -1.30
CA ASP A 34 -7.52 -9.93 -0.15
C ASP A 34 -8.58 -9.34 0.81
N GLN A 35 -8.56 -8.04 1.11
CA GLN A 35 -9.61 -7.41 1.92
C GLN A 35 -11.01 -7.46 1.29
N LEU A 36 -11.10 -7.52 -0.05
CA LEU A 36 -12.36 -7.70 -0.78
C LEU A 36 -12.92 -9.11 -0.67
N ASN A 37 -12.05 -10.10 -0.62
CA ASN A 37 -12.38 -11.51 -0.54
C ASN A 37 -11.32 -12.24 0.30
N PRO A 38 -11.40 -12.17 1.65
CA PRO A 38 -10.34 -12.70 2.51
C PRO A 38 -10.04 -14.16 2.23
N GLY A 39 -8.76 -14.49 2.05
CA GLY A 39 -8.33 -15.84 1.70
C GLY A 39 -8.57 -16.21 0.23
N ASN A 40 -8.65 -15.22 -0.66
CA ASN A 40 -8.85 -15.43 -2.09
C ASN A 40 -7.74 -16.32 -2.69
N PRO A 41 -8.04 -17.55 -3.12
CA PRO A 41 -7.03 -18.47 -3.65
C PRO A 41 -6.42 -17.98 -4.96
N ALA A 42 -7.08 -17.07 -5.69
CA ALA A 42 -6.53 -16.47 -6.91
C ALA A 42 -5.29 -15.58 -6.67
N LEU A 43 -5.00 -15.23 -5.41
CA LEU A 43 -3.76 -14.54 -5.02
C LEU A 43 -2.65 -15.52 -4.58
N ASN A 44 -2.89 -16.83 -4.63
CA ASN A 44 -1.86 -17.81 -4.36
C ASN A 44 -1.05 -18.11 -5.63
N VAL A 45 0.26 -18.05 -5.50
CA VAL A 45 1.21 -18.54 -6.52
C VAL A 45 1.55 -19.98 -6.16
N ALA A 46 0.99 -20.93 -6.91
CA ALA A 46 1.18 -22.36 -6.72
C ALA A 46 2.11 -22.97 -7.79
N VAL A 47 3.18 -23.64 -7.34
CA VAL A 47 4.20 -24.25 -8.18
C VAL A 47 4.35 -25.72 -7.82
N ARG A 48 4.51 -26.56 -8.86
CA ARG A 48 4.84 -27.98 -8.70
C ARG A 48 6.16 -28.29 -9.39
N TRP A 49 7.11 -28.83 -8.62
CA TRP A 49 8.31 -29.44 -9.18
C TRP A 49 8.28 -30.94 -8.95
N GLU A 50 8.62 -31.68 -10.00
CA GLU A 50 8.99 -33.08 -9.84
C GLU A 50 10.47 -33.13 -9.45
N ILE A 51 10.79 -33.87 -8.40
CA ILE A 51 12.17 -34.13 -7.99
C ILE A 51 12.51 -35.59 -8.30
N ARG A 52 13.61 -35.83 -9.00
CA ARG A 52 14.07 -37.17 -9.39
C ARG A 52 15.52 -37.42 -8.98
N GLY A 53 15.85 -38.65 -8.62
CA GLY A 53 17.18 -39.08 -8.18
C GLY A 53 17.33 -39.15 -6.67
N VAL A 54 18.57 -39.06 -6.20
CA VAL A 54 18.92 -39.24 -4.79
C VAL A 54 18.89 -37.90 -4.06
N PHE A 55 17.89 -37.72 -3.19
CA PHE A 55 17.72 -36.52 -2.35
C PHE A 55 17.35 -36.91 -0.92
N ARG A 56 17.68 -36.04 0.04
CA ARG A 56 17.28 -36.20 1.45
C ARG A 56 16.26 -35.15 1.86
N VAL A 57 15.15 -35.61 2.43
CA VAL A 57 14.06 -34.75 2.94
C VAL A 57 14.58 -33.69 3.91
N SER A 58 15.45 -34.08 4.85
CA SER A 58 16.06 -33.18 5.83
C SER A 58 16.91 -32.08 5.17
N THR A 59 17.58 -32.40 4.07
CA THR A 59 18.43 -31.46 3.33
C THR A 59 17.58 -30.46 2.56
N LEU A 60 16.48 -30.90 1.93
CA LEU A 60 15.52 -30.01 1.28
C LEU A 60 14.89 -29.05 2.29
N GLU A 61 14.45 -29.56 3.44
CA GLU A 61 13.87 -28.71 4.50
C GLU A 61 14.89 -27.67 5.01
N ALA A 62 16.14 -28.08 5.24
CA ALA A 62 17.21 -27.16 5.63
C ALA A 62 17.50 -26.10 4.55
N ALA A 63 17.39 -26.46 3.27
CA ALA A 63 17.53 -25.52 2.17
C ALA A 63 16.42 -24.46 2.19
N PHE A 64 15.15 -24.85 2.33
CA PHE A 64 14.04 -23.90 2.44
C PHE A 64 14.18 -22.99 3.66
N ARG A 65 14.56 -23.52 4.84
CA ARG A 65 14.81 -22.68 6.03
C ARG A 65 15.89 -21.62 5.77
N LYS A 66 16.99 -21.99 5.10
CA LYS A 66 18.07 -21.05 4.77
C LYS A 66 17.62 -19.96 3.79
N ILE A 67 16.75 -20.30 2.83
CA ILE A 67 16.17 -19.35 1.86
C ILE A 67 15.20 -18.40 2.57
N ILE A 68 14.31 -18.92 3.41
CA ILE A 68 13.38 -18.10 4.22
C ILE A 68 14.16 -17.11 5.10
N GLN A 69 15.28 -17.54 5.70
CA GLN A 69 16.13 -16.63 6.47
C GLN A 69 16.79 -15.55 5.60
N ARG A 70 17.27 -15.94 4.41
CA ARG A 70 18.00 -15.07 3.47
C ARG A 70 17.15 -13.96 2.87
N HIS A 71 15.87 -14.22 2.59
CA HIS A 71 14.96 -13.27 1.95
C HIS A 71 13.94 -12.76 2.97
N GLU A 72 14.09 -11.51 3.43
CA GLU A 72 13.21 -10.92 4.46
C GLU A 72 11.72 -11.00 4.10
N ILE A 73 11.39 -10.84 2.82
CA ILE A 73 10.01 -10.85 2.32
C ILE A 73 9.25 -12.16 2.61
N LEU A 74 9.95 -13.30 2.72
CA LEU A 74 9.35 -14.59 3.06
C LEU A 74 9.00 -14.69 4.55
N ARG A 75 9.52 -13.78 5.37
CA ARG A 75 9.27 -13.62 6.80
C ARG A 75 8.51 -12.32 7.11
N THR A 76 7.89 -11.71 6.10
CA THR A 76 7.14 -10.46 6.25
C THR A 76 5.65 -10.74 6.49
N ARG A 77 5.06 -10.01 7.44
CA ARG A 77 3.61 -9.87 7.61
C ARG A 77 3.14 -8.48 7.20
N PHE A 78 1.84 -8.33 6.97
CA PHE A 78 1.20 -7.06 6.63
C PHE A 78 0.36 -6.56 7.80
N ILE A 79 0.64 -5.34 8.25
CA ILE A 79 -0.11 -4.68 9.33
C ILE A 79 -0.84 -3.47 8.78
N GLU A 80 -2.05 -3.20 9.28
CA GLU A 80 -2.83 -2.03 8.91
C GLU A 80 -2.61 -0.89 9.92
N ARG A 81 -2.36 0.32 9.42
CA ARG A 81 -2.32 1.55 10.22
C ARG A 81 -3.09 2.64 9.48
N ASN A 82 -4.14 3.19 10.11
CA ASN A 82 -4.99 4.25 9.54
C ASN A 82 -5.49 3.92 8.12
N GLY A 83 -6.04 2.72 7.91
CA GLY A 83 -6.56 2.29 6.61
C GLY A 83 -5.47 1.99 5.56
N ARG A 84 -4.19 1.91 5.95
CA ARG A 84 -3.07 1.66 5.03
C ARG A 84 -2.23 0.46 5.46
N PRO A 85 -1.87 -0.44 4.52
CA PRO A 85 -1.02 -1.58 4.83
C PRO A 85 0.47 -1.21 4.85
N PHE A 86 1.20 -1.77 5.81
CA PHE A 86 2.65 -1.72 5.95
C PHE A 86 3.21 -3.13 5.99
N GLN A 87 4.44 -3.28 5.50
CA GLN A 87 5.23 -4.49 5.62
C GLN A 87 5.93 -4.48 6.97
N GLN A 88 5.91 -5.60 7.69
CA GLN A 88 6.70 -5.80 8.89
C GLN A 88 7.48 -7.12 8.76
N ALA A 89 8.79 -7.01 8.55
CA ALA A 89 9.70 -8.14 8.51
C ALA A 89 10.07 -8.56 9.94
N VAL A 90 9.92 -9.84 10.25
CA VAL A 90 10.27 -10.39 11.57
C VAL A 90 11.56 -11.21 11.51
N SER A 91 12.15 -11.55 12.64
CA SER A 91 13.48 -12.17 12.73
C SER A 91 13.53 -13.64 12.35
N ASP A 92 12.45 -14.36 12.58
CA ASP A 92 12.33 -15.76 12.22
C ASP A 92 10.86 -16.12 11.99
N VAL A 93 10.64 -17.19 11.23
CA VAL A 93 9.34 -17.81 11.04
C VAL A 93 9.47 -19.29 11.33
N ASN A 94 8.51 -19.80 12.09
CA ASN A 94 8.45 -21.22 12.43
C ASN A 94 8.05 -22.06 11.21
N PHE A 95 9.03 -22.36 10.34
CA PHE A 95 8.83 -23.11 9.11
C PHE A 95 9.09 -24.60 9.30
N LYS A 96 8.12 -25.43 8.88
CA LYS A 96 8.26 -26.87 8.73
C LYS A 96 7.79 -27.31 7.34
N MET A 97 8.56 -28.19 6.69
CA MET A 97 8.13 -28.77 5.43
C MET A 97 7.18 -29.94 5.71
N SER A 98 5.99 -29.92 5.11
CA SER A 98 5.05 -31.05 5.19
C SER A 98 5.53 -32.18 4.29
N VAL A 99 5.52 -33.41 4.79
CA VAL A 99 5.96 -34.60 4.03
C VAL A 99 4.86 -35.64 4.05
N ILE A 100 4.38 -36.02 2.87
CA ILE A 100 3.31 -37.01 2.70
C ILE A 100 3.87 -38.18 1.91
N ASP A 101 3.87 -39.36 2.53
CA ASP A 101 4.34 -40.59 1.89
C ASP A 101 3.20 -41.28 1.12
N LEU A 102 3.33 -41.33 -0.20
CA LEU A 102 2.36 -41.96 -1.10
C LEU A 102 2.91 -43.25 -1.73
N ARG A 103 4.11 -43.70 -1.33
CA ARG A 103 4.77 -44.88 -1.93
C ARG A 103 3.99 -46.18 -1.77
N GLY A 104 3.18 -46.27 -0.71
CA GLY A 104 2.32 -47.43 -0.44
C GLY A 104 1.00 -47.46 -1.23
N MET A 105 0.68 -46.44 -2.02
CA MET A 105 -0.57 -46.35 -2.76
C MET A 105 -0.48 -46.98 -4.16
N PRO A 106 -1.56 -47.62 -4.66
CA PRO A 106 -1.63 -48.06 -6.06
C PRO A 106 -1.40 -46.90 -7.05
N PRO A 107 -0.75 -47.11 -8.21
CA PRO A 107 -0.33 -46.02 -9.11
C PRO A 107 -1.44 -45.06 -9.55
N GLU A 108 -2.63 -45.57 -9.89
CA GLU A 108 -3.77 -44.75 -10.31
C GLU A 108 -4.31 -43.89 -9.16
N GLN A 109 -4.49 -44.49 -7.99
CA GLN A 109 -4.93 -43.78 -6.77
C GLN A 109 -3.90 -42.74 -6.33
N ARG A 110 -2.61 -43.08 -6.44
CA ARG A 110 -1.49 -42.18 -6.13
C ARG A 110 -1.49 -40.96 -7.04
N GLN A 111 -1.68 -41.14 -8.34
CA GLN A 111 -1.73 -40.01 -9.29
C GLN A 111 -2.93 -39.10 -9.00
N ALA A 112 -4.12 -39.67 -8.77
CA ALA A 112 -5.30 -38.90 -8.38
C ALA A 112 -5.07 -38.15 -7.06
N ARG A 113 -4.42 -38.79 -6.07
CA ARG A 113 -4.13 -38.16 -4.78
C ARG A 113 -3.08 -37.04 -4.89
N ILE A 114 -2.06 -37.18 -5.73
CA ILE A 114 -1.10 -36.10 -6.01
C ILE A 114 -1.81 -34.86 -6.56
N LEU A 115 -2.75 -35.06 -7.50
CA LEU A 115 -3.54 -33.95 -8.07
C LEU A 115 -4.44 -33.31 -7.01
N SER A 116 -5.19 -34.11 -6.24
CA SER A 116 -6.08 -33.61 -5.18
C SER A 116 -5.32 -32.85 -4.09
N ILE A 117 -4.15 -33.33 -3.64
CA ILE A 117 -3.35 -32.58 -2.66
C ILE A 117 -2.79 -31.29 -3.29
N GLY A 118 -2.40 -31.34 -4.57
CA GLY A 118 -2.01 -30.15 -5.33
C GLY A 118 -3.08 -29.08 -5.32
N GLU A 119 -4.34 -29.46 -5.56
CA GLU A 119 -5.49 -28.56 -5.52
C GLU A 119 -5.76 -28.02 -4.11
N GLU A 120 -5.81 -28.91 -3.11
CA GLU A 120 -6.04 -28.56 -1.69
C GLU A 120 -4.99 -27.54 -1.19
N THR A 121 -3.71 -27.76 -1.53
CA THR A 121 -2.61 -26.87 -1.10
C THR A 121 -2.60 -25.54 -1.84
N ALA A 122 -2.92 -25.53 -3.14
CA ALA A 122 -2.99 -24.32 -3.95
C ALA A 122 -4.15 -23.40 -3.52
N GLN A 123 -5.29 -23.97 -3.09
CA GLN A 123 -6.48 -23.21 -2.67
C GLN A 123 -6.43 -22.75 -1.20
N ALA A 124 -5.55 -23.31 -0.38
CA ALA A 124 -5.53 -23.00 1.04
C ALA A 124 -5.19 -21.51 1.31
N PRO A 125 -6.04 -20.77 2.03
CA PRO A 125 -5.94 -19.31 2.19
C PRO A 125 -4.75 -18.91 3.06
N PHE A 126 -4.16 -17.74 2.83
CA PHE A 126 -3.18 -17.12 3.73
C PHE A 126 -3.83 -16.02 4.58
N ASP A 127 -3.36 -15.88 5.81
CA ASP A 127 -3.62 -14.70 6.62
C ASP A 127 -2.44 -13.74 6.49
N LEU A 128 -2.66 -12.60 5.81
CA LEU A 128 -1.61 -11.61 5.56
C LEU A 128 -1.10 -10.95 6.85
N SER A 129 -1.86 -11.01 7.95
CA SER A 129 -1.45 -10.46 9.25
C SER A 129 -0.46 -11.35 10.00
N ALA A 130 -0.33 -12.62 9.60
CA ALA A 130 0.63 -13.56 10.14
C ALA A 130 1.88 -13.64 9.24
N PRO A 131 3.09 -13.80 9.80
CA PRO A 131 4.28 -14.06 9.00
C PRO A 131 4.25 -15.50 8.46
N GLY A 132 5.03 -15.79 7.43
CA GLY A 132 5.06 -17.13 6.82
C GLY A 132 4.04 -17.32 5.69
N LEU A 133 3.99 -16.34 4.78
CA LEU A 133 3.15 -16.38 3.58
C LEU A 133 3.67 -17.33 2.48
N PHE A 134 4.27 -18.45 2.89
CA PHE A 134 4.97 -19.42 2.07
C PHE A 134 4.86 -20.83 2.69
N ARG A 135 4.50 -21.83 1.88
CA ARG A 135 4.31 -23.23 2.31
C ARG A 135 4.97 -24.19 1.33
N VAL A 136 5.47 -25.31 1.87
CA VAL A 136 6.06 -26.39 1.09
C VAL A 136 5.52 -27.73 1.57
N THR A 137 5.06 -28.54 0.62
CA THR A 137 4.64 -29.93 0.83
C THR A 137 5.40 -30.84 -0.13
N LEU A 138 6.14 -31.80 0.40
CA LEU A 138 6.79 -32.86 -0.36
C LEU A 138 5.91 -34.10 -0.39
N LEU A 139 5.50 -34.52 -1.58
CA LEU A 139 4.82 -35.80 -1.82
C LEU A 139 5.85 -36.84 -2.26
N MET A 140 6.12 -37.85 -1.44
CA MET A 140 6.98 -38.97 -1.82
C MET A 140 6.18 -39.96 -2.66
N ALA A 141 6.45 -40.01 -3.96
CA ALA A 141 5.77 -40.90 -4.88
C ALA A 141 6.48 -42.26 -4.96
N GLU A 142 7.80 -42.26 -5.05
CA GLU A 142 8.70 -43.44 -5.09
C GLU A 142 9.97 -43.12 -4.28
N ASN A 143 10.94 -44.05 -4.21
CA ASN A 143 12.15 -43.83 -3.42
C ASN A 143 13.03 -42.70 -3.94
N GLU A 144 13.12 -42.55 -5.26
CA GLU A 144 13.93 -41.53 -5.95
C GLU A 144 13.07 -40.56 -6.76
N ARG A 145 11.79 -40.44 -6.39
CA ARG A 145 10.83 -39.60 -7.11
C ARG A 145 9.82 -38.99 -6.16
N GLY A 146 9.68 -37.68 -6.21
CA GLY A 146 8.68 -36.95 -5.44
C GLY A 146 8.17 -35.71 -6.14
N PHE A 147 7.24 -35.02 -5.49
CA PHE A 147 6.69 -33.75 -5.96
C PHE A 147 6.77 -32.71 -4.85
N LEU A 148 7.45 -31.60 -5.11
CA LEU A 148 7.45 -30.42 -4.25
C LEU A 148 6.31 -29.52 -4.69
N LEU A 149 5.32 -29.36 -3.81
CA LEU A 149 4.24 -28.40 -3.93
C LEU A 149 4.61 -27.16 -3.12
N ILE A 150 4.78 -26.04 -3.80
CA ILE A 150 5.20 -24.78 -3.20
C ILE A 150 4.06 -23.79 -3.43
N THR A 151 3.54 -23.20 -2.36
CA THR A 151 2.48 -22.20 -2.45
C THR A 151 2.90 -20.96 -1.66
N ALA A 152 2.82 -19.80 -2.28
CA ALA A 152 3.14 -18.53 -1.66
C ALA A 152 2.07 -17.49 -1.98
N HIS A 153 1.85 -16.52 -1.10
CA HIS A 153 0.95 -15.43 -1.43
C HIS A 153 1.62 -14.45 -2.42
N GLN A 154 0.86 -13.94 -3.39
CA GLN A 154 1.38 -13.06 -4.44
C GLN A 154 1.97 -11.74 -3.89
N SER A 155 1.63 -11.34 -2.65
CA SER A 155 2.20 -10.16 -2.00
C SER A 155 3.68 -10.30 -1.60
N CYS A 156 4.25 -11.50 -1.62
CA CYS A 156 5.66 -11.75 -1.29
C CYS A 156 6.42 -12.52 -2.39
N PHE A 157 5.73 -12.99 -3.44
CA PHE A 157 6.30 -13.94 -4.39
C PHE A 157 5.73 -13.76 -5.80
N ASP A 158 6.60 -13.69 -6.81
CA ASP A 158 6.22 -13.55 -8.22
C ASP A 158 6.78 -14.68 -9.10
N GLY A 159 6.43 -14.66 -10.40
CA GLY A 159 6.89 -15.67 -11.35
C GLY A 159 8.42 -15.75 -11.49
N TRP A 160 9.13 -14.63 -11.33
CA TRP A 160 10.60 -14.60 -11.35
C TRP A 160 11.21 -15.26 -10.11
N SER A 161 10.57 -15.07 -8.95
CA SER A 161 10.96 -15.67 -7.67
C SER A 161 10.96 -17.20 -7.73
N ILE A 162 10.16 -17.82 -8.60
CA ILE A 162 10.16 -19.28 -8.83
C ILE A 162 11.53 -19.76 -9.33
N ARG A 163 12.14 -19.02 -10.26
CA ARG A 163 13.47 -19.34 -10.81
C ARG A 163 14.56 -19.19 -9.74
N VAL A 164 14.52 -18.10 -8.97
CA VAL A 164 15.45 -17.85 -7.86
C VAL A 164 15.35 -18.98 -6.83
N LEU A 165 14.12 -19.31 -6.42
CA LEU A 165 13.84 -20.37 -5.45
C LEU A 165 14.37 -21.72 -5.93
N GLY A 166 14.09 -22.11 -7.18
CA GLY A 166 14.52 -23.41 -7.72
C GLY A 166 16.04 -23.53 -7.76
N ARG A 167 16.72 -22.46 -8.18
CA ARG A 167 18.18 -22.37 -8.18
C ARG A 167 18.76 -22.52 -6.78
N GLU A 168 18.31 -21.70 -5.83
CA GLU A 168 18.84 -21.68 -4.47
C GLU A 168 18.55 -22.99 -3.72
N VAL A 169 17.35 -23.57 -3.85
CA VAL A 169 17.01 -24.87 -3.24
C VAL A 169 17.96 -25.95 -3.74
N GLY A 170 18.16 -26.05 -5.05
CA GLY A 170 19.03 -27.05 -5.64
C GLY A 170 20.50 -26.89 -5.21
N GLU A 171 21.03 -25.67 -5.26
CA GLU A 171 22.43 -25.38 -4.88
C GLU A 171 22.70 -25.60 -3.39
N ILE A 172 21.78 -25.17 -2.52
CA ILE A 172 21.91 -25.35 -1.08
C ILE A 172 21.80 -26.83 -0.71
N ALA A 173 20.80 -27.53 -1.25
CA ALA A 173 20.59 -28.94 -0.94
C ALA A 173 21.78 -29.80 -1.40
N ALA A 174 22.27 -29.59 -2.62
CA ALA A 174 23.44 -30.33 -3.13
C ALA A 174 24.73 -30.02 -2.36
N ALA A 175 24.92 -28.79 -1.85
CA ALA A 175 26.05 -28.47 -1.00
C ALA A 175 26.00 -29.21 0.35
N ILE A 176 24.83 -29.18 1.01
CA ILE A 176 24.61 -29.89 2.29
C ILE A 176 24.78 -31.40 2.11
N ASP A 177 24.26 -31.97 1.02
CA ASP A 177 24.43 -33.40 0.71
C ASP A 177 25.88 -33.79 0.46
N ALA A 178 26.68 -32.89 -0.10
CA ALA A 178 28.11 -33.07 -0.26
C ALA A 178 28.94 -32.79 1.02
N GLY A 179 28.30 -32.48 2.16
CA GLY A 179 28.99 -32.11 3.40
C GLY A 179 29.72 -30.76 3.34
N ARG A 180 29.31 -29.87 2.43
CA ARG A 180 29.89 -28.53 2.24
C ARG A 180 28.94 -27.45 2.74
N ALA A 181 29.50 -26.33 3.19
CA ALA A 181 28.70 -25.14 3.49
C ALA A 181 28.14 -24.54 2.17
N PRO A 182 26.82 -24.26 2.08
CA PRO A 182 26.27 -23.56 0.92
C PRO A 182 26.79 -22.12 0.87
N VAL A 183 27.37 -21.74 -0.26
CA VAL A 183 27.87 -20.38 -0.54
C VAL A 183 26.96 -19.75 -1.57
N LEU A 184 26.17 -18.76 -1.14
CA LEU A 184 25.43 -17.86 -2.02
C LEU A 184 25.96 -16.44 -1.75
N PRO A 185 26.17 -15.60 -2.79
CA PRO A 185 26.51 -14.19 -2.60
C PRO A 185 25.52 -13.51 -1.65
N GLU A 186 25.95 -12.58 -0.80
CA GLU A 186 25.01 -11.81 0.02
C GLU A 186 24.09 -10.95 -0.87
N LEU A 187 22.83 -10.78 -0.48
CA LEU A 187 21.93 -9.88 -1.20
C LEU A 187 22.31 -8.44 -0.84
N PRO A 188 22.64 -7.58 -1.83
CA PRO A 188 23.00 -6.20 -1.55
C PRO A 188 21.80 -5.35 -1.07
N LEU A 189 20.58 -5.81 -1.37
CA LEU A 189 19.32 -5.16 -1.03
C LEU A 189 18.31 -6.22 -0.57
N GLN A 190 17.39 -5.80 0.29
CA GLN A 190 16.20 -6.55 0.65
C GLN A 190 14.95 -5.90 0.03
N TYR A 191 13.83 -6.62 0.05
CA TYR A 191 12.60 -6.13 -0.58
C TYR A 191 12.07 -4.84 0.09
N GLY A 192 12.34 -4.66 1.39
CA GLY A 192 12.03 -3.43 2.11
C GLY A 192 12.72 -2.20 1.52
N ASP A 193 13.98 -2.33 1.06
CA ASP A 193 14.73 -1.26 0.40
C ASP A 193 14.09 -0.86 -0.93
N TYR A 194 13.65 -1.86 -1.71
CA TYR A 194 12.91 -1.60 -2.96
C TYR A 194 11.60 -0.85 -2.69
N ALA A 195 10.90 -1.17 -1.60
CA ALA A 195 9.67 -0.50 -1.24
C ALA A 195 9.89 0.98 -0.84
N LEU A 196 10.96 1.27 -0.11
CA LEU A 196 11.37 2.65 0.21
C LEU A 196 11.74 3.41 -1.08
N TRP A 197 12.54 2.80 -1.95
CA TRP A 197 12.91 3.41 -3.24
C TRP A 197 11.66 3.72 -4.09
N GLN A 198 10.69 2.80 -4.17
CA GLN A 198 9.48 3.03 -4.95
C GLN A 198 8.68 4.20 -4.38
N GLN A 199 8.60 4.34 -3.05
CA GLN A 199 7.93 5.47 -2.42
C GLN A 199 8.61 6.82 -2.77
N GLU A 200 9.94 6.87 -2.77
CA GLU A 200 10.70 8.05 -3.19
C GLU A 200 10.53 8.36 -4.69
N TYR A 201 10.59 7.32 -5.53
CA TYR A 201 10.43 7.45 -6.98
C TYR A 201 9.08 8.05 -7.36
N LEU A 202 8.00 7.66 -6.67
CA LEU A 202 6.65 8.20 -6.89
C LEU A 202 6.53 9.71 -6.58
N GLN A 203 7.49 10.31 -5.87
CA GLN A 203 7.56 11.75 -5.59
C GLN A 203 8.58 12.48 -6.48
N SER A 204 9.23 11.77 -7.39
CA SER A 204 10.30 12.28 -8.24
C SER A 204 9.78 12.91 -9.54
N TYR A 205 10.63 13.73 -10.18
CA TYR A 205 10.35 14.24 -11.52
C TYR A 205 10.23 13.13 -12.58
N GLY A 206 10.99 12.03 -12.43
CA GLY A 206 10.92 10.90 -13.36
C GLY A 206 9.52 10.28 -13.42
N PHE A 207 8.81 10.25 -12.29
CA PHE A 207 7.43 9.75 -12.26
C PHE A 207 6.41 10.69 -12.92
N GLU A 208 6.68 12.00 -12.98
CA GLU A 208 5.85 12.93 -13.77
C GLU A 208 5.94 12.64 -15.28
N THR A 209 7.12 12.22 -15.75
CA THR A 209 7.29 11.77 -17.13
C THR A 209 6.45 10.52 -17.41
N GLU A 210 6.44 9.54 -16.49
CA GLU A 210 5.57 8.37 -16.61
C GLU A 210 4.09 8.77 -16.70
N LYS A 211 3.63 9.64 -15.80
CA LYS A 211 2.24 10.12 -15.81
C LYS A 211 1.87 10.82 -17.12
N THR A 212 2.79 11.54 -17.72
CA THR A 212 2.54 12.25 -18.98
C THR A 212 2.34 11.27 -20.12
N PHE A 213 3.29 10.35 -20.32
CA PHE A 213 3.20 9.32 -21.36
C PHE A 213 1.92 8.48 -21.23
N TRP A 214 1.62 7.97 -20.04
CA TRP A 214 0.47 7.09 -19.83
C TRP A 214 -0.87 7.82 -19.97
N ARG A 215 -0.93 9.11 -19.62
CA ARG A 215 -2.12 9.93 -19.86
C ARG A 215 -2.36 10.10 -21.36
N GLU A 216 -1.33 10.43 -22.13
CA GLU A 216 -1.45 10.56 -23.60
C GLU A 216 -1.83 9.23 -24.27
N THR A 217 -1.31 8.11 -23.74
CA THR A 217 -1.55 6.78 -24.31
C THR A 217 -2.96 6.26 -24.03
N LEU A 218 -3.48 6.41 -22.81
CA LEU A 218 -4.69 5.71 -22.36
C LEU A 218 -5.90 6.60 -22.08
N LEU A 219 -5.76 7.93 -22.06
CA LEU A 219 -6.91 8.81 -21.84
C LEU A 219 -7.92 8.64 -22.99
N GLY A 220 -9.17 8.33 -22.66
CA GLY A 220 -10.22 8.06 -23.64
C GLY A 220 -10.15 6.68 -24.30
N ALA A 221 -9.24 5.79 -23.88
CA ALA A 221 -9.23 4.42 -24.36
C ALA A 221 -10.51 3.67 -23.94
N PRO A 222 -11.11 2.84 -24.82
CA PRO A 222 -12.27 2.06 -24.46
C PRO A 222 -11.90 0.95 -23.47
N TYR A 223 -12.89 0.45 -22.72
CA TYR A 223 -12.74 -0.83 -22.04
C TYR A 223 -12.86 -1.95 -23.08
N PHE A 224 -11.76 -2.65 -23.35
CA PHE A 224 -11.77 -3.77 -24.29
C PHE A 224 -12.14 -5.06 -23.55
N GLU A 225 -13.08 -5.82 -24.10
CA GLU A 225 -13.39 -7.18 -23.64
C GLU A 225 -13.88 -8.04 -24.80
N VAL A 226 -13.70 -9.36 -24.67
CA VAL A 226 -14.28 -10.35 -25.59
C VAL A 226 -15.66 -10.70 -25.06
N ILE A 227 -16.68 -10.65 -25.91
CA ILE A 227 -18.06 -10.98 -25.55
C ILE A 227 -18.10 -12.38 -24.92
N SER A 228 -18.68 -12.51 -23.73
CA SER A 228 -18.79 -13.77 -23.00
C SER A 228 -19.96 -14.62 -23.53
N ASP A 229 -19.91 -15.93 -23.29
CA ASP A 229 -20.98 -16.84 -23.69
C ASP A 229 -22.15 -16.80 -22.70
N ARG A 230 -21.85 -16.45 -21.45
CA ARG A 230 -22.82 -16.28 -20.35
C ARG A 230 -22.85 -14.82 -19.89
N PRO A 231 -24.01 -14.33 -19.42
CA PRO A 231 -24.10 -12.97 -18.91
C PRO A 231 -23.20 -12.79 -17.68
N ARG A 232 -22.56 -11.62 -17.59
CA ARG A 232 -21.71 -11.27 -16.47
C ARG A 232 -22.57 -11.04 -15.21
N GLY A 233 -22.17 -11.63 -14.09
CA GLY A 233 -22.81 -11.39 -12.79
C GLY A 233 -22.47 -10.01 -12.19
N GLN A 234 -23.03 -9.69 -11.03
CA GLN A 234 -22.79 -8.41 -10.33
C GLN A 234 -21.40 -8.29 -9.71
N VAL A 235 -20.74 -9.41 -9.41
CA VAL A 235 -19.40 -9.46 -8.83
C VAL A 235 -18.58 -10.47 -9.61
N LYS A 236 -17.31 -10.12 -9.86
CA LYS A 236 -16.39 -11.00 -10.58
C LYS A 236 -16.15 -12.29 -9.81
N THR A 237 -16.19 -13.41 -10.52
CA THR A 237 -15.75 -14.72 -10.03
C THR A 237 -14.33 -15.02 -10.48
N ASN A 238 -13.66 -15.95 -9.80
CA ASN A 238 -12.29 -16.37 -10.10
C ASN A 238 -12.21 -17.84 -10.54
N ARG A 239 -13.34 -18.48 -10.86
CA ARG A 239 -13.35 -19.88 -11.30
C ARG A 239 -12.68 -20.00 -12.67
N GLY A 240 -11.54 -20.67 -12.69
CA GLY A 240 -10.69 -20.80 -13.86
C GLY A 240 -10.76 -22.17 -14.52
N ASP A 241 -10.51 -22.20 -15.82
CA ASP A 241 -10.04 -23.39 -16.53
C ASP A 241 -9.02 -22.98 -17.60
N ILE A 242 -8.30 -23.94 -18.18
CA ILE A 242 -7.23 -23.67 -19.15
C ILE A 242 -7.24 -24.69 -20.29
N LEU A 243 -7.26 -24.19 -21.52
CA LEU A 243 -7.05 -25.01 -22.71
C LEU A 243 -5.69 -24.74 -23.31
N SER A 244 -5.04 -25.79 -23.83
CA SER A 244 -3.68 -25.73 -24.37
C SER A 244 -3.56 -26.46 -25.70
N ILE A 245 -2.76 -25.91 -26.61
CA ILE A 245 -2.23 -26.58 -27.79
C ILE A 245 -0.71 -26.54 -27.77
N VAL A 246 -0.08 -27.52 -28.39
CA VAL A 246 1.38 -27.60 -28.52
C VAL A 246 1.77 -27.39 -29.98
N GLN A 247 2.68 -26.46 -30.21
CA GLN A 247 3.36 -26.26 -31.48
C GLN A 247 4.68 -27.01 -31.50
N PRO A 248 5.02 -27.69 -32.61
CA PRO A 248 6.25 -28.46 -32.72
C PRO A 248 7.47 -27.55 -32.72
N LEU A 249 8.66 -28.12 -32.49
CA LEU A 249 9.92 -27.37 -32.49
C LEU A 249 10.15 -26.53 -33.76
N ALA A 250 9.69 -27.00 -34.94
CA ALA A 250 9.78 -26.26 -36.20
C ALA A 250 9.07 -24.89 -36.15
N PHE A 251 8.04 -24.74 -35.30
CA PHE A 251 7.39 -23.45 -35.07
C PHE A 251 8.33 -22.45 -34.38
N THR A 252 9.20 -22.91 -33.48
CA THR A 252 10.21 -22.07 -32.80
C THR A 252 11.14 -21.43 -33.83
N ASP A 253 11.68 -22.22 -34.75
CA ASP A 253 12.62 -21.73 -35.76
C ASP A 253 11.96 -20.70 -36.69
N ARG A 254 10.70 -20.95 -37.09
CA ARG A 254 9.90 -20.02 -37.89
C ARG A 254 9.66 -18.70 -37.15
N MET A 255 9.26 -18.77 -35.87
CA MET A 255 9.03 -17.57 -35.05
C MET A 255 10.32 -16.78 -34.79
N ASP A 256 11.44 -17.47 -34.51
CA ASP A 256 12.77 -16.86 -34.37
C ASP A 256 13.21 -16.18 -35.68
N ALA A 257 12.98 -16.80 -36.83
CA ALA A 257 13.30 -16.23 -38.13
C ALA A 257 12.42 -15.03 -38.48
N ALA A 258 11.12 -15.11 -38.24
CA ALA A 258 10.17 -14.02 -38.51
C ALA A 258 10.45 -12.80 -37.62
N ALA A 259 10.66 -13.01 -36.31
CA ALA A 259 11.01 -11.93 -35.39
C ALA A 259 12.30 -11.21 -35.84
N ARG A 260 13.33 -11.97 -36.28
CA ARG A 260 14.56 -11.40 -36.85
C ARG A 260 14.31 -10.64 -38.16
N ALA A 261 13.51 -11.20 -39.07
CA ALA A 261 13.22 -10.59 -40.37
C ALA A 261 12.50 -9.24 -40.25
N HIS A 262 11.63 -9.10 -39.25
CA HIS A 262 10.92 -7.85 -38.96
C HIS A 262 11.67 -6.93 -37.99
N CYS A 263 12.85 -7.34 -37.48
CA CYS A 263 13.63 -6.62 -36.48
C CYS A 263 12.85 -6.33 -35.18
N VAL A 264 12.03 -7.29 -34.73
CA VAL A 264 11.22 -7.17 -33.52
C VAL A 264 11.53 -8.28 -32.53
N SER A 265 11.15 -8.09 -31.26
CA SER A 265 11.20 -9.18 -30.28
C SER A 265 10.13 -10.24 -30.55
N GLN A 266 10.34 -11.48 -30.08
CA GLN A 266 9.30 -12.53 -30.17
C GLN A 266 8.02 -12.13 -29.42
N TYR A 267 8.16 -11.39 -28.32
CA TYR A 267 7.03 -10.84 -27.59
C TYR A 267 6.26 -9.85 -28.46
N SER A 268 6.94 -8.89 -29.11
CA SER A 268 6.32 -7.90 -29.98
C SER A 268 5.61 -8.55 -31.17
N PHE A 269 6.23 -9.56 -31.77
CA PHE A 269 5.60 -10.36 -32.82
C PHE A 269 4.32 -11.03 -32.31
N GLY A 270 4.38 -11.69 -31.14
CA GLY A 270 3.23 -12.38 -30.59
C GLY A 270 2.09 -11.46 -30.14
N ALA A 271 2.42 -10.29 -29.60
CA ALA A 271 1.45 -9.25 -29.25
C ALA A 271 0.76 -8.68 -30.50
N ALA A 272 1.50 -8.55 -31.61
CA ALA A 272 0.92 -8.12 -32.89
C ALA A 272 -0.05 -9.17 -33.45
N VAL A 273 0.33 -10.44 -33.39
CA VAL A 273 -0.54 -11.56 -33.83
C VAL A 273 -1.80 -11.65 -32.97
N LEU A 274 -1.68 -11.54 -31.65
CA LEU A 274 -2.84 -11.59 -30.76
C LEU A 274 -3.75 -10.36 -30.93
N SER A 275 -3.20 -9.15 -30.99
CA SER A 275 -4.01 -7.94 -31.21
C SER A 275 -4.76 -8.01 -32.55
N ALA A 276 -4.12 -8.50 -33.62
CA ALA A 276 -4.80 -8.75 -34.89
C ALA A 276 -5.93 -9.79 -34.75
N ALA A 277 -5.67 -10.92 -34.08
CA ALA A 277 -6.69 -11.95 -33.86
C ALA A 277 -7.90 -11.41 -33.08
N LEU A 278 -7.65 -10.63 -32.03
CA LEU A 278 -8.69 -10.01 -31.21
C LEU A 278 -9.46 -8.93 -31.98
N HIS A 279 -8.77 -8.09 -32.76
CA HIS A 279 -9.41 -7.11 -33.65
C HIS A 279 -10.32 -7.79 -34.66
N ARG A 280 -9.86 -8.88 -35.28
CA ARG A 280 -10.66 -9.64 -36.27
C ARG A 280 -11.83 -10.38 -35.64
N LEU A 281 -11.70 -10.80 -34.38
CA LEU A 281 -12.78 -11.44 -33.63
C LEU A 281 -13.89 -10.45 -33.23
N THR A 282 -13.52 -9.25 -32.78
CA THR A 282 -14.47 -8.30 -32.17
C THR A 282 -14.86 -7.16 -33.10
N GLU A 283 -14.14 -6.98 -34.20
CA GLU A 283 -14.21 -5.82 -35.11
C GLU A 283 -13.97 -4.47 -34.41
N ALA A 284 -13.44 -4.49 -33.18
CA ALA A 284 -13.20 -3.28 -32.41
C ALA A 284 -12.08 -2.44 -33.04
N PRO A 285 -12.25 -1.12 -33.21
CA PRO A 285 -11.22 -0.25 -33.78
C PRO A 285 -10.03 -0.05 -32.84
N THR A 286 -10.15 -0.40 -31.56
CA THR A 286 -9.06 -0.38 -30.60
C THR A 286 -9.08 -1.66 -29.77
N VAL A 287 -7.95 -2.34 -29.71
CA VAL A 287 -7.73 -3.51 -28.83
C VAL A 287 -6.84 -3.11 -27.68
N LEU A 288 -7.24 -3.48 -26.46
CA LEU A 288 -6.42 -3.33 -25.26
C LEU A 288 -6.23 -4.67 -24.58
N PHE A 289 -5.00 -4.98 -24.20
CA PHE A 289 -4.72 -6.07 -23.28
C PHE A 289 -3.57 -5.77 -22.35
N GLY A 290 -3.59 -6.44 -21.20
CA GLY A 290 -2.54 -6.39 -20.21
C GLY A 290 -1.33 -7.22 -20.63
N SER A 291 -0.15 -6.79 -20.20
CA SER A 291 1.08 -7.58 -20.26
C SER A 291 1.80 -7.53 -18.93
N GLN A 292 2.26 -8.68 -18.44
CA GLN A 292 3.10 -8.73 -17.25
C GLN A 292 4.57 -8.57 -17.62
N ILE A 293 5.28 -7.78 -16.83
CA ILE A 293 6.74 -7.64 -16.88
C ILE A 293 7.34 -8.03 -15.53
N ALA A 294 8.60 -8.46 -15.53
CA ALA A 294 9.29 -8.87 -14.32
C ALA A 294 9.55 -7.71 -13.34
N GLY A 295 9.65 -6.47 -13.83
CA GLY A 295 9.88 -5.28 -13.00
C GLY A 295 11.26 -5.19 -12.34
N ARG A 296 12.25 -5.92 -12.86
CA ARG A 296 13.62 -6.01 -12.33
C ARG A 296 14.63 -5.41 -13.32
N GLU A 297 14.64 -4.08 -13.41
CA GLU A 297 15.54 -3.35 -14.33
C GLU A 297 16.99 -3.28 -13.85
N HIS A 298 17.24 -3.53 -12.56
CA HIS A 298 18.57 -3.46 -11.95
C HIS A 298 19.06 -4.86 -11.57
N SER A 299 20.34 -5.15 -11.79
CA SER A 299 20.95 -6.46 -11.52
C SER A 299 20.81 -6.89 -10.06
N ASP A 300 20.87 -5.93 -9.14
CA ASP A 300 20.73 -6.18 -7.70
C ASP A 300 19.36 -6.75 -7.30
N LEU A 301 18.36 -6.63 -8.18
CA LEU A 301 17.04 -7.21 -7.98
C LEU A 301 16.91 -8.63 -8.52
N GLU A 302 17.81 -9.10 -9.40
CA GLU A 302 17.61 -10.36 -10.13
C GLU A 302 17.60 -11.61 -9.25
N ASP A 303 18.39 -11.59 -8.18
CA ASP A 303 18.58 -12.70 -7.25
C ASP A 303 17.67 -12.62 -6.01
N MET A 304 16.80 -11.62 -5.93
CA MET A 304 15.92 -11.38 -4.78
C MET A 304 14.58 -12.11 -4.96
N ILE A 305 14.06 -12.75 -3.91
CA ILE A 305 12.64 -13.15 -3.88
C ILE A 305 11.80 -11.92 -3.52
N GLY A 306 10.64 -11.75 -4.16
CA GLY A 306 9.73 -10.64 -3.90
C GLY A 306 8.69 -10.47 -5.00
N VAL A 307 7.84 -9.45 -4.90
CA VAL A 307 6.79 -9.16 -5.89
C VAL A 307 7.10 -7.92 -6.73
N PHE A 308 7.85 -8.12 -7.81
CA PHE A 308 8.25 -7.03 -8.71
C PHE A 308 7.38 -6.94 -9.95
N ILE A 309 6.54 -7.95 -10.17
CA ILE A 309 5.64 -8.02 -11.32
C ILE A 309 4.79 -6.74 -11.43
N ASN A 310 4.80 -6.16 -12.63
CA ASN A 310 3.97 -5.01 -12.97
C ASN A 310 3.14 -5.33 -14.22
N ASN A 311 1.98 -4.70 -14.35
CA ASN A 311 1.12 -4.84 -15.52
C ASN A 311 1.19 -3.58 -16.37
N LEU A 312 1.56 -3.73 -17.63
CA LEU A 312 1.44 -2.69 -18.65
C LEU A 312 0.11 -2.88 -19.38
N VAL A 313 -0.52 -1.78 -19.78
CA VAL A 313 -1.71 -1.80 -20.65
C VAL A 313 -1.26 -1.43 -22.05
N LEU A 314 -1.38 -2.37 -22.98
CA LEU A 314 -0.99 -2.15 -24.37
C LEU A 314 -2.24 -1.79 -25.18
N ARG A 315 -2.16 -0.66 -25.90
CA ARG A 315 -3.23 -0.13 -26.74
C ARG A 315 -2.83 -0.25 -28.20
N PHE A 316 -3.70 -0.86 -28.99
CA PHE A 316 -3.51 -1.02 -30.44
C PHE A 316 -4.72 -0.45 -31.17
N ASP A 317 -4.52 0.62 -31.92
CA ASP A 317 -5.56 1.25 -32.72
C ASP A 317 -5.50 0.74 -34.18
N PHE A 318 -6.67 0.43 -34.74
CA PHE A 318 -6.88 -0.10 -36.09
C PHE A 318 -7.73 0.89 -36.88
N GLY A 319 -7.20 1.39 -38.01
CA GLY A 319 -7.88 2.37 -38.86
C GLY A 319 -8.27 1.81 -40.23
N SER A 320 -7.30 1.22 -40.94
CA SER A 320 -7.45 0.58 -42.25
C SER A 320 -7.04 -0.90 -42.18
N ASP A 321 -7.48 -1.69 -43.16
CA ASP A 321 -7.03 -3.08 -43.31
C ASP A 321 -5.58 -3.13 -43.80
N VAL A 322 -4.64 -3.16 -42.85
CA VAL A 322 -3.18 -3.23 -43.07
C VAL A 322 -2.70 -4.67 -43.21
N SER A 323 -1.46 -4.88 -43.66
CA SER A 323 -0.85 -6.21 -43.65
C SER A 323 -0.37 -6.63 -42.25
N PHE A 324 -0.17 -7.92 -42.02
CA PHE A 324 0.47 -8.41 -40.78
C PHE A 324 1.86 -7.78 -40.59
N ALA A 325 2.66 -7.65 -41.65
CA ALA A 325 4.00 -7.05 -41.62
C ALA A 325 3.97 -5.58 -41.16
N GLU A 326 3.00 -4.80 -41.65
CA GLU A 326 2.80 -3.41 -41.24
C GLU A 326 2.38 -3.32 -39.76
N HIS A 327 1.42 -4.14 -39.35
CA HIS A 327 0.95 -4.19 -37.97
C HIS A 327 2.05 -4.60 -36.98
N ILE A 328 2.85 -5.62 -37.31
CA ILE A 328 3.99 -6.07 -36.50
C ILE A 328 4.98 -4.92 -36.23
N ARG A 329 5.29 -4.12 -37.25
CA ARG A 329 6.19 -2.96 -37.10
C ARG A 329 5.58 -1.89 -36.20
N SER A 330 4.30 -1.57 -36.38
CA SER A 330 3.58 -0.58 -35.55
C SER A 330 3.54 -1.00 -34.08
N VAL A 331 3.18 -2.26 -33.82
CA VAL A 331 3.09 -2.84 -32.47
C VAL A 331 4.43 -2.79 -31.74
N SER A 332 5.54 -3.01 -32.43
CA SER A 332 6.86 -2.95 -31.78
C SER A 332 7.16 -1.56 -31.21
N ALA A 333 6.79 -0.48 -31.91
CA ALA A 333 6.96 0.89 -31.40
C ALA A 333 6.08 1.15 -30.17
N THR A 334 4.84 0.67 -30.18
CA THR A 334 3.94 0.75 -29.01
C THR A 334 4.54 0.05 -27.79
N ILE A 335 5.08 -1.15 -27.98
CA ILE A 335 5.68 -1.93 -26.90
C ILE A 335 6.96 -1.28 -26.38
N GLU A 336 7.81 -0.78 -27.27
CA GLU A 336 9.01 -0.04 -26.88
C GLU A 336 8.67 1.20 -26.04
N GLY A 337 7.67 1.98 -26.47
CA GLY A 337 7.16 3.11 -25.68
C GLY A 337 6.69 2.67 -24.29
N ALA A 338 5.87 1.61 -24.21
CA ALA A 338 5.38 1.09 -22.94
C ALA A 338 6.51 0.56 -22.03
N LEU A 339 7.54 -0.08 -22.60
CA LEU A 339 8.69 -0.60 -21.86
C LEU A 339 9.61 0.53 -21.34
N ASN A 340 9.79 1.60 -22.11
CA ASN A 340 10.52 2.79 -21.66
C ASN A 340 9.80 3.51 -20.51
N HIS A 341 8.50 3.24 -20.34
CA HIS A 341 7.63 3.80 -19.31
C HIS A 341 7.09 2.75 -18.32
N GLN A 342 7.83 1.64 -18.18
CA GLN A 342 7.39 0.47 -17.42
C GLN A 342 7.39 0.65 -15.90
N ARG A 343 7.97 1.74 -15.40
CA ARG A 343 8.06 2.07 -13.97
C ARG A 343 6.77 2.61 -13.40
N MET A 344 5.79 2.97 -14.24
CA MET A 344 4.44 3.30 -13.80
C MET A 344 3.79 2.09 -13.14
N PRO A 345 3.53 2.10 -11.82
CA PRO A 345 2.85 0.99 -11.20
C PRO A 345 1.40 0.92 -11.66
N PHE A 346 0.89 -0.27 -11.97
CA PHE A 346 -0.45 -0.45 -12.51
C PHE A 346 -1.56 0.22 -11.69
N ASN A 347 -1.49 0.18 -10.35
CA ASN A 347 -2.48 0.87 -9.51
C ASN A 347 -2.48 2.39 -9.73
N LYS A 348 -1.30 3.00 -9.92
CA LYS A 348 -1.20 4.43 -10.22
C LYS A 348 -1.68 4.75 -11.63
N LEU A 349 -1.52 3.82 -12.57
CA LEU A 349 -2.13 3.93 -13.90
C LEU A 349 -3.66 3.93 -13.82
N VAL A 350 -4.25 3.04 -13.01
CA VAL A 350 -5.70 2.95 -12.78
C VAL A 350 -6.26 4.19 -12.07
N GLU A 351 -5.50 4.78 -11.13
CA GLU A 351 -5.83 6.08 -10.51
C GLU A 351 -5.76 7.21 -11.54
N LEU A 352 -4.73 7.23 -12.38
CA LEU A 352 -4.49 8.27 -13.38
C LEU A 352 -5.57 8.29 -14.48
N VAL A 353 -5.95 7.11 -15.00
CA VAL A 353 -6.97 6.98 -16.05
C VAL A 353 -8.37 7.12 -15.48
N ASN A 354 -8.55 6.73 -14.21
CA ASN A 354 -9.83 6.73 -13.50
C ASN A 354 -11.01 6.13 -14.30
N PRO A 355 -10.90 4.88 -14.81
CA PRO A 355 -11.99 4.28 -15.57
C PRO A 355 -13.20 3.99 -14.67
N VAL A 356 -14.38 3.90 -15.28
CA VAL A 356 -15.62 3.49 -14.58
C VAL A 356 -15.35 2.22 -13.78
N ARG A 357 -15.67 2.25 -12.48
CA ARG A 357 -15.48 1.10 -11.59
C ARG A 357 -16.69 0.19 -11.72
N ASP A 358 -16.41 -1.07 -11.99
CA ASP A 358 -17.41 -2.11 -12.09
C ASP A 358 -16.91 -3.33 -11.29
N PRO A 359 -17.59 -3.73 -10.20
CA PRO A 359 -17.20 -4.88 -9.39
C PRO A 359 -17.15 -6.20 -10.16
N ALA A 360 -17.78 -6.28 -11.33
CA ALA A 360 -17.78 -7.43 -12.20
C ALA A 360 -16.58 -7.47 -13.17
N ARG A 361 -15.76 -6.42 -13.20
CA ARG A 361 -14.65 -6.24 -14.15
C ARG A 361 -13.36 -5.82 -13.46
N ASN A 362 -12.24 -6.30 -13.97
CA ASN A 362 -10.95 -5.74 -13.59
C ASN A 362 -10.77 -4.36 -14.24
N PRO A 363 -10.21 -3.36 -13.54
CA PRO A 363 -9.89 -2.08 -14.15
C PRO A 363 -8.91 -2.26 -15.32
N LEU A 364 -9.19 -1.61 -16.46
CA LEU A 364 -8.35 -1.55 -17.68
C LEU A 364 -8.03 -2.88 -18.41
N ILE A 365 -7.98 -4.02 -17.73
CA ILE A 365 -7.48 -5.29 -18.28
C ILE A 365 -8.50 -6.41 -18.06
N SER A 366 -9.25 -6.77 -19.11
CA SER A 366 -10.05 -8.00 -19.16
C SER A 366 -9.26 -9.16 -19.79
N VAL A 367 -8.46 -8.86 -20.82
CA VAL A 367 -7.60 -9.77 -21.56
C VAL A 367 -6.15 -9.53 -21.20
N ASN A 368 -5.39 -10.58 -20.91
CA ASN A 368 -3.97 -10.52 -20.61
C ASN A 368 -3.16 -11.38 -21.60
N PHE A 369 -1.94 -10.97 -21.92
CA PHE A 369 -1.03 -11.71 -22.78
C PHE A 369 0.36 -11.82 -22.17
N ASN A 370 0.86 -13.06 -22.10
CA ASN A 370 2.20 -13.38 -21.61
C ASN A 370 2.91 -14.32 -22.59
N LEU A 371 4.13 -13.97 -22.97
CA LEU A 371 5.02 -14.83 -23.76
C LEU A 371 6.37 -14.94 -23.05
N GLN A 372 6.79 -16.17 -22.75
CA GLN A 372 8.02 -16.45 -22.02
C GLN A 372 8.78 -17.60 -22.67
N LYS A 373 10.08 -17.42 -22.86
CA LYS A 373 10.98 -18.46 -23.37
C LYS A 373 11.62 -19.18 -22.19
N ALA A 374 11.27 -20.45 -21.99
CA ALA A 374 11.74 -21.35 -20.92
C ALA A 374 11.53 -20.81 -19.49
N PHE A 375 10.52 -21.33 -18.79
CA PHE A 375 10.19 -20.90 -17.41
C PHE A 375 11.23 -21.37 -16.38
N LEU A 376 11.78 -22.58 -16.57
CA LEU A 376 12.84 -23.21 -15.78
C LEU A 376 13.57 -24.17 -16.71
N GLU A 377 14.90 -24.12 -16.74
CA GLU A 377 15.70 -25.19 -17.34
C GLU A 377 15.71 -26.36 -16.36
N ASP A 378 15.42 -27.57 -16.85
CA ASP A 378 15.60 -28.79 -16.06
C ASP A 378 17.08 -28.86 -15.64
N ARG A 379 17.33 -28.71 -14.34
CA ARG A 379 18.69 -28.56 -13.81
C ARG A 379 19.00 -29.68 -12.83
N ARG A 380 20.15 -30.31 -13.05
CA ARG A 380 20.68 -31.35 -12.19
C ARG A 380 21.58 -30.75 -11.10
N TYR A 381 21.35 -31.15 -9.86
CA TYR A 381 22.04 -30.72 -8.66
C TYR A 381 22.66 -31.93 -7.98
N GLY A 382 23.84 -32.34 -8.44
CA GLY A 382 24.52 -33.54 -7.94
C GLY A 382 23.66 -34.81 -8.15
N GLY A 383 23.11 -35.34 -7.06
CA GLY A 383 22.38 -36.60 -7.02
C GLY A 383 20.92 -36.55 -7.52
N PHE A 384 20.32 -35.36 -7.61
CA PHE A 384 18.92 -35.19 -8.02
C PHE A 384 18.76 -34.10 -9.08
N GLU A 385 17.58 -34.06 -9.71
CA GLU A 385 17.15 -33.01 -10.64
C GLU A 385 15.79 -32.45 -10.21
N LEU A 386 15.58 -31.16 -10.48
CA LEU A 386 14.29 -30.49 -10.32
C LEU A 386 13.71 -30.22 -11.70
N ILE A 387 12.51 -30.74 -11.96
CA ILE A 387 11.82 -30.66 -13.24
C ILE A 387 10.53 -29.87 -13.04
N SER A 388 10.31 -28.86 -13.88
CA SER A 388 9.07 -28.09 -13.85
C SER A 388 7.89 -28.96 -14.30
N SER A 389 6.88 -29.08 -13.44
CA SER A 389 5.66 -29.82 -13.73
C SER A 389 4.48 -28.85 -13.82
N PRO A 390 3.46 -29.11 -14.67
CA PRO A 390 2.25 -28.29 -14.69
C PRO A 390 1.65 -28.20 -13.28
N SER A 391 1.43 -27.00 -12.75
CA SER A 391 0.60 -26.78 -11.56
C SER A 391 -0.83 -26.48 -11.99
N GLN A 392 -1.79 -26.73 -11.10
CA GLN A 392 -3.15 -26.25 -11.28
C GLN A 392 -3.20 -24.78 -10.84
N SER A 393 -3.90 -23.96 -11.62
CA SER A 393 -4.17 -22.58 -11.24
C SER A 393 -5.25 -22.57 -10.16
N PRO A 394 -5.04 -21.91 -9.01
CA PRO A 394 -6.03 -21.84 -7.94
C PRO A 394 -7.24 -20.94 -8.29
N GLY A 395 -7.16 -20.22 -9.41
CA GLY A 395 -8.23 -19.40 -9.96
C GLY A 395 -7.70 -18.39 -10.99
N VAL A 396 -8.60 -17.67 -11.65
CA VAL A 396 -8.25 -16.69 -12.69
C VAL A 396 -8.44 -15.25 -12.25
N ILE A 397 -7.39 -14.45 -12.45
CA ILE A 397 -7.46 -13.01 -12.23
C ILE A 397 -8.17 -12.33 -13.40
N TYR A 398 -7.84 -12.67 -14.65
CA TYR A 398 -8.40 -12.05 -15.86
C TYR A 398 -9.54 -12.88 -16.45
N ASP A 399 -10.36 -12.28 -17.31
CA ASP A 399 -11.43 -13.00 -18.00
C ASP A 399 -10.85 -13.97 -19.04
N LEU A 400 -9.80 -13.53 -19.74
CA LEU A 400 -8.98 -14.34 -20.64
C LEU A 400 -7.49 -14.01 -20.43
N SER A 401 -6.65 -15.03 -20.32
CA SER A 401 -5.19 -14.91 -20.24
C SER A 401 -4.54 -15.81 -21.29
N PHE A 402 -3.97 -15.19 -22.32
CA PHE A 402 -3.25 -15.85 -23.40
C PHE A 402 -1.79 -16.05 -22.96
N ILE A 403 -1.35 -17.31 -22.89
CA ILE A 403 -0.05 -17.70 -22.34
C ILE A 403 0.72 -18.51 -23.37
N MET A 404 1.92 -18.05 -23.73
CA MET A 404 2.87 -18.79 -24.56
C MET A 404 4.13 -19.11 -23.77
N ILE A 405 4.42 -20.40 -23.65
CA ILE A 405 5.62 -20.90 -22.96
C ILE A 405 6.47 -21.71 -23.93
N GLY A 406 7.68 -21.23 -24.18
CA GLY A 406 8.69 -21.97 -24.94
C GLY A 406 9.27 -23.10 -24.09
N ARG A 407 9.40 -24.28 -24.69
CA ARG A 407 9.97 -25.51 -24.11
C ARG A 407 11.02 -26.08 -25.07
N PRO A 408 11.92 -26.97 -24.59
CA PRO A 408 12.85 -27.67 -25.47
C PRO A 408 12.17 -28.44 -26.62
N THR A 409 10.90 -28.85 -26.43
CA THR A 409 10.11 -29.61 -27.40
C THR A 409 9.26 -28.75 -28.35
N GLY A 410 9.28 -27.42 -28.21
CA GLY A 410 8.44 -26.49 -28.99
C GLY A 410 7.73 -25.46 -28.13
N TRP A 411 6.55 -24.98 -28.55
CA TRP A 411 5.79 -23.98 -27.80
C TRP A 411 4.48 -24.54 -27.29
N ARG A 412 4.10 -24.20 -26.06
CA ARG A 412 2.74 -24.41 -25.56
C ARG A 412 1.99 -23.09 -25.57
N MET A 413 0.89 -23.05 -26.31
CA MET A 413 -0.06 -21.93 -26.34
C MET A 413 -1.26 -22.31 -25.49
N SER A 414 -1.61 -21.47 -24.52
CA SER A 414 -2.73 -21.74 -23.61
C SER A 414 -3.63 -20.52 -23.50
N ILE A 415 -4.92 -20.75 -23.33
CA ILE A 415 -5.87 -19.73 -22.90
C ILE A 415 -6.44 -20.20 -21.57
N GLU A 416 -6.10 -19.46 -20.52
CA GLU A 416 -6.73 -19.56 -19.22
C GLU A 416 -7.92 -18.59 -19.19
N TYR A 417 -9.08 -19.03 -18.70
CA TYR A 417 -10.34 -18.28 -18.84
C TYR A 417 -11.23 -18.41 -17.62
N ASN A 418 -12.11 -17.42 -17.44
CA ASN A 418 -13.19 -17.49 -16.45
C ASN A 418 -14.28 -18.45 -16.93
N ALA A 419 -14.37 -19.61 -16.29
CA ALA A 419 -15.29 -20.69 -16.64
C ALA A 419 -16.76 -20.34 -16.36
N ASP A 420 -17.04 -19.29 -15.59
CA ASP A 420 -18.40 -18.78 -15.40
C ASP A 420 -18.85 -17.87 -16.56
N LEU A 421 -17.91 -17.30 -17.33
CA LEU A 421 -18.18 -16.42 -18.47
C LEU A 421 -18.09 -17.14 -19.82
N PHE A 422 -17.13 -18.06 -19.98
CA PHE A 422 -16.86 -18.71 -21.25
C PHE A 422 -17.04 -20.23 -21.18
N GLU A 423 -17.52 -20.81 -22.27
CA GLU A 423 -17.59 -22.24 -22.49
C GLU A 423 -16.29 -22.76 -23.11
N ALA A 424 -15.93 -24.02 -22.83
CA ALA A 424 -14.73 -24.63 -23.37
C ALA A 424 -14.69 -24.59 -24.91
N SER A 425 -15.82 -24.83 -25.58
CA SER A 425 -15.96 -24.80 -27.06
C SER A 425 -15.62 -23.42 -27.67
N THR A 426 -15.99 -22.34 -26.99
CA THR A 426 -15.61 -20.98 -27.38
C THR A 426 -14.11 -20.81 -27.26
N ILE A 427 -13.52 -21.24 -26.14
CA ILE A 427 -12.09 -21.12 -25.91
C ILE A 427 -11.28 -21.97 -26.89
N GLU A 428 -11.76 -23.16 -27.26
CA GLU A 428 -11.18 -23.98 -28.33
C GLU A 428 -11.15 -23.21 -29.65
N SER A 429 -12.26 -22.55 -30.01
CA SER A 429 -12.36 -21.74 -31.22
C SER A 429 -11.41 -20.54 -31.21
N LEU A 430 -11.29 -19.85 -30.06
CA LEU A 430 -10.33 -18.75 -29.88
C LEU A 430 -8.88 -19.23 -29.97
N LEU A 431 -8.58 -20.41 -29.41
CA LEU A 431 -7.25 -21.02 -29.45
C LEU A 431 -6.86 -21.38 -30.89
N GLN A 432 -7.82 -21.88 -31.69
CA GLN A 432 -7.62 -22.12 -33.12
C GLN A 432 -7.44 -20.82 -33.92
N LEU A 433 -8.26 -19.80 -33.68
CA LEU A 433 -8.11 -18.48 -34.30
C LEU A 433 -6.73 -17.90 -34.04
N TRP A 434 -6.28 -17.94 -32.79
CA TRP A 434 -4.97 -17.43 -32.40
C TRP A 434 -3.82 -18.22 -33.04
N ARG A 435 -3.92 -19.55 -33.11
CA ARG A 435 -2.96 -20.38 -33.86
C ARG A 435 -2.95 -20.01 -35.35
N ASN A 436 -4.11 -19.88 -35.98
CA ASN A 436 -4.21 -19.57 -37.41
C ASN A 436 -3.64 -18.18 -37.71
N ALA A 437 -3.82 -17.21 -36.81
CA ALA A 437 -3.19 -15.90 -36.93
C ALA A 437 -1.66 -16.00 -36.94
N TYR A 438 -1.07 -16.86 -36.11
CA TYR A 438 0.37 -17.14 -36.17
C TYR A 438 0.79 -17.77 -37.50
N GLU A 439 0.07 -18.78 -37.99
CA GLU A 439 0.40 -19.42 -39.26
C GLU A 439 0.35 -18.43 -40.44
N ILE A 440 -0.66 -17.57 -40.50
CA ILE A 440 -0.75 -16.52 -41.53
C ILE A 440 0.39 -15.51 -41.38
N ALA A 441 0.66 -15.01 -40.18
CA ALA A 441 1.73 -14.04 -39.94
C ALA A 441 3.12 -14.60 -40.29
N LEU A 442 3.34 -15.90 -40.10
CA LEU A 442 4.60 -16.58 -40.40
C LEU A 442 4.75 -16.91 -41.90
N ASP A 443 3.69 -17.37 -42.57
CA ASP A 443 3.76 -17.83 -43.96
C ASP A 443 3.46 -16.74 -44.99
N ARG A 444 2.60 -15.79 -44.64
CA ARG A 444 2.06 -14.75 -45.53
C ARG A 444 1.99 -13.40 -44.81
N PRO A 445 3.12 -12.82 -44.36
CA PRO A 445 3.14 -11.57 -43.60
C PRO A 445 2.58 -10.36 -44.38
N GLU A 446 2.57 -10.41 -45.70
CA GLU A 446 1.98 -9.36 -46.55
C GLU A 446 0.46 -9.51 -46.74
N ALA A 447 -0.16 -10.57 -46.21
CA ALA A 447 -1.60 -10.72 -46.25
C ALA A 447 -2.28 -9.64 -45.38
N PRO A 448 -3.43 -9.09 -45.82
CA PRO A 448 -4.20 -8.16 -45.00
C PRO A 448 -4.73 -8.83 -43.73
N LEU A 449 -4.94 -8.08 -42.66
CA LEU A 449 -5.51 -8.62 -41.42
C LEU A 449 -6.89 -9.24 -41.66
N SER A 450 -7.67 -8.70 -42.60
CA SER A 450 -8.97 -9.26 -43.04
C SER A 450 -8.89 -10.70 -43.58
N SER A 451 -7.71 -11.18 -43.98
CA SER A 451 -7.51 -12.57 -44.42
C SER A 451 -7.68 -13.59 -43.29
N LEU A 452 -7.61 -13.14 -42.03
CA LEU A 452 -7.92 -13.96 -40.86
C LEU A 452 -9.44 -14.08 -40.72
N ILE A 453 -9.93 -15.31 -40.85
CA ILE A 453 -11.34 -15.66 -40.73
C ILE A 453 -11.64 -15.91 -39.25
N ALA A 454 -12.46 -15.05 -38.65
CA ALA A 454 -12.98 -15.25 -37.31
C ALA A 454 -14.09 -16.33 -37.31
N PRO A 455 -14.20 -17.14 -36.24
CA PRO A 455 -15.28 -18.12 -36.14
C PRO A 455 -16.64 -17.43 -35.94
N ASP A 456 -17.70 -17.98 -36.55
CA ASP A 456 -19.07 -17.54 -36.29
C ASP A 456 -19.42 -17.79 -34.82
N ARG A 457 -19.86 -16.75 -34.11
CA ARG A 457 -20.30 -16.85 -32.72
C ARG A 457 -21.82 -16.70 -32.62
N HIS A 458 -22.48 -17.76 -32.14
CA HIS A 458 -23.84 -17.67 -31.64
C HIS A 458 -23.83 -17.02 -30.25
N VAL A 459 -23.96 -15.71 -30.22
CA VAL A 459 -24.09 -14.95 -28.98
C VAL A 459 -25.53 -15.10 -28.49
N ALA A 460 -25.73 -15.60 -27.27
CA ALA A 460 -27.02 -15.46 -26.61
C ALA A 460 -27.28 -13.96 -26.45
N ALA A 461 -28.39 -13.45 -27.00
CA ALA A 461 -28.73 -12.04 -26.99
C ALA A 461 -28.45 -11.45 -25.61
N ALA A 462 -27.58 -10.43 -25.55
CA ALA A 462 -27.27 -9.72 -24.34
C ALA A 462 -28.60 -9.32 -23.70
N ALA A 463 -28.89 -9.84 -22.51
CA ALA A 463 -29.96 -9.28 -21.71
C ALA A 463 -29.58 -7.82 -21.50
N GLU A 464 -30.31 -6.91 -22.15
CA GLU A 464 -30.26 -5.49 -21.86
C GLU A 464 -30.35 -5.37 -20.35
N THR A 465 -29.27 -4.94 -19.71
CA THR A 465 -29.35 -4.46 -18.34
C THR A 465 -30.26 -3.26 -18.40
N ALA A 466 -31.53 -3.49 -18.06
CA ALA A 466 -32.51 -2.43 -17.89
C ALA A 466 -31.91 -1.37 -16.95
N PRO A 467 -32.14 -0.07 -17.22
CA PRO A 467 -31.95 0.92 -16.19
C PRO A 467 -32.78 0.46 -14.98
N MET A 468 -32.21 0.48 -13.77
CA MET A 468 -33.01 0.37 -12.55
C MET A 468 -33.84 1.65 -12.39
N ASP A 469 -34.86 1.81 -13.21
CA ASP A 469 -35.98 2.72 -12.95
C ASP A 469 -36.98 1.96 -12.07
N GLY A 470 -36.77 2.11 -10.77
CA GLY A 470 -37.68 1.65 -9.73
C GLY A 470 -37.80 2.72 -8.67
N ALA A 471 -38.46 3.84 -8.99
CA ALA A 471 -38.84 4.85 -8.02
C ALA A 471 -39.81 4.22 -7.00
N VAL A 472 -39.27 3.78 -5.86
CA VAL A 472 -40.06 3.44 -4.67
C VAL A 472 -40.12 4.71 -3.83
N THR A 473 -41.21 5.46 -3.98
CA THR A 473 -41.56 6.55 -3.07
C THR A 473 -42.02 5.96 -1.74
N GLY A 474 -41.08 5.75 -0.82
CA GLY A 474 -41.33 5.50 0.59
C GLY A 474 -40.62 6.55 1.43
N LYS A 475 -41.35 7.57 1.89
CA LYS A 475 -40.83 8.57 2.84
C LYS A 475 -40.52 7.88 4.18
N SER A 476 -39.26 7.86 4.58
CA SER A 476 -38.82 7.63 5.96
C SER A 476 -38.13 8.89 6.52
N PRO A 477 -38.19 9.15 7.83
CA PRO A 477 -37.73 10.41 8.44
C PRO A 477 -36.19 10.50 8.49
N PRO A 478 -35.61 11.71 8.64
CA PRO A 478 -34.17 11.91 8.77
C PRO A 478 -33.62 11.25 10.03
N ASN A 479 -32.54 10.49 9.87
CA ASN A 479 -31.82 9.81 10.95
C ASN A 479 -30.38 10.34 10.98
N THR A 480 -29.93 10.83 12.14
CA THR A 480 -28.62 11.49 12.38
C THR A 480 -27.41 10.65 11.98
N ARG A 481 -27.55 9.31 11.93
CA ARG A 481 -26.50 8.39 11.44
C ARG A 481 -26.27 8.48 9.93
N MET A 482 -27.31 8.76 9.14
CA MET A 482 -27.15 8.95 7.69
C MET A 482 -26.40 10.26 7.42
N GLU A 483 -26.74 11.36 8.09
CA GLU A 483 -26.02 12.63 7.93
C GLU A 483 -24.53 12.51 8.30
N ALA A 484 -24.20 11.80 9.39
CA ALA A 484 -22.82 11.54 9.77
C ALA A 484 -22.07 10.69 8.73
N LEU A 485 -22.72 9.68 8.14
CA LEU A 485 -22.11 8.86 7.08
C LEU A 485 -21.94 9.67 5.77
N ALA A 486 -22.88 10.57 5.48
CA ALA A 486 -22.80 11.48 4.33
C ALA A 486 -21.60 12.42 4.45
N GLU A 487 -21.31 12.92 5.65
CA GLU A 487 -20.12 13.74 5.90
C GLU A 487 -18.82 12.94 5.74
N ILE A 488 -18.76 11.67 6.18
CA ILE A 488 -17.58 10.82 5.89
C ILE A 488 -17.41 10.65 4.37
N TRP A 489 -18.48 10.37 3.63
CA TRP A 489 -18.42 10.25 2.16
C TRP A 489 -17.94 11.54 1.51
N LYS A 490 -18.47 12.68 1.95
CA LYS A 490 -18.14 14.02 1.48
C LYS A 490 -16.67 14.36 1.72
N GLU A 491 -16.15 14.08 2.91
CA GLU A 491 -14.74 14.31 3.28
C GLU A 491 -13.78 13.39 2.53
N VAL A 492 -14.13 12.11 2.40
CA VAL A 492 -13.32 11.12 1.71
C VAL A 492 -13.27 11.40 0.20
N LEU A 493 -14.40 11.73 -0.41
CA LEU A 493 -14.53 11.96 -1.86
C LEU A 493 -14.21 13.40 -2.26
N GLN A 494 -14.08 14.33 -1.29
CA GLN A 494 -13.90 15.76 -1.50
C GLN A 494 -14.97 16.39 -2.40
N VAL A 495 -16.23 15.98 -2.22
CA VAL A 495 -17.37 16.52 -2.96
C VAL A 495 -18.18 17.49 -2.08
N PRO A 496 -18.90 18.46 -2.67
CA PRO A 496 -19.59 19.49 -1.88
C PRO A 496 -20.81 18.97 -1.12
N GLN A 497 -21.44 17.91 -1.60
CA GLN A 497 -22.63 17.29 -1.01
C GLN A 497 -22.76 15.83 -1.47
N ILE A 498 -23.44 15.01 -0.67
CA ILE A 498 -23.76 13.61 -0.99
C ILE A 498 -25.27 13.46 -1.00
N ARG A 499 -25.82 12.94 -2.10
CA ARG A 499 -27.24 12.62 -2.28
C ARG A 499 -27.47 11.12 -2.04
N PRO A 500 -28.71 10.72 -1.71
CA PRO A 500 -29.08 9.29 -1.55
C PRO A 500 -28.62 8.38 -2.69
N ASP A 501 -28.73 8.85 -3.93
CA ASP A 501 -28.41 8.06 -5.13
C ASP A 501 -26.97 8.27 -5.63
N ASP A 502 -26.18 9.09 -4.94
CA ASP A 502 -24.78 9.32 -5.32
C ASP A 502 -23.97 8.04 -5.13
N ASP A 503 -23.27 7.63 -6.18
CA ASP A 503 -22.39 6.47 -6.19
C ASP A 503 -20.96 6.86 -5.78
N PHE A 504 -20.40 6.16 -4.79
CA PHE A 504 -19.08 6.43 -4.22
C PHE A 504 -17.98 6.47 -5.29
N PHE A 505 -18.02 5.54 -6.23
CA PHE A 505 -17.00 5.42 -7.27
C PHE A 505 -17.24 6.39 -8.43
N ALA A 506 -18.51 6.68 -8.75
CA ALA A 506 -18.85 7.69 -9.76
C ALA A 506 -18.40 9.10 -9.33
N LEU A 507 -18.40 9.37 -8.03
CA LEU A 507 -17.89 10.61 -7.45
C LEU A 507 -16.35 10.70 -7.36
N GLY A 508 -15.63 9.75 -7.96
CA GLY A 508 -14.15 9.73 -7.98
C GLY A 508 -13.53 8.89 -6.85
N GLY A 509 -14.33 8.16 -6.09
CA GLY A 509 -13.86 7.20 -5.10
C GLY A 509 -13.06 6.06 -5.74
N HIS A 510 -11.99 5.66 -5.08
CA HIS A 510 -11.20 4.48 -5.45
C HIS A 510 -10.89 3.64 -4.20
N SER A 511 -10.34 2.43 -4.38
CA SER A 511 -10.21 1.45 -3.28
C SER A 511 -9.47 1.98 -2.04
N LEU A 512 -8.49 2.88 -2.18
CA LEU A 512 -7.82 3.55 -1.05
C LEU A 512 -8.76 4.51 -0.29
N LEU A 513 -9.55 5.31 -1.02
CA LEU A 513 -10.56 6.18 -0.42
C LEU A 513 -11.66 5.35 0.22
N ALA A 514 -12.06 4.24 -0.41
CA ALA A 514 -13.02 3.31 0.15
C ALA A 514 -12.52 2.71 1.47
N LEU A 515 -11.26 2.28 1.54
CA LEU A 515 -10.67 1.78 2.79
C LEU A 515 -10.60 2.84 3.88
N ARG A 516 -10.28 4.10 3.52
CA ARG A 516 -10.38 5.22 4.43
C ARG A 516 -11.83 5.40 4.91
N LEU A 517 -12.79 5.45 3.99
CA LEU A 517 -14.23 5.51 4.32
C LEU A 517 -14.62 4.38 5.28
N LEU A 518 -14.20 3.14 5.04
CA LEU A 518 -14.53 2.00 5.92
C LEU A 518 -13.86 2.13 7.28
N SER A 519 -12.58 2.52 7.33
CA SER A 519 -11.85 2.76 8.57
C SER A 519 -12.53 3.86 9.40
N GLU A 520 -12.88 4.99 8.77
CA GLU A 520 -13.60 6.09 9.41
C GLU A 520 -15.02 5.67 9.83
N THR A 521 -15.71 4.85 9.02
CA THR A 521 -17.04 4.32 9.34
C THR A 521 -16.97 3.36 10.53
N ARG A 522 -15.95 2.50 10.63
CA ARG A 522 -15.70 1.62 11.79
C ARG A 522 -15.32 2.40 13.04
N ALA A 523 -14.55 3.47 12.88
CA ALA A 523 -14.15 4.33 13.99
C ALA A 523 -15.34 5.15 14.53
N ARG A 524 -16.24 5.58 13.64
CA ARG A 524 -17.35 6.50 13.96
C ARG A 524 -18.67 5.79 14.27
N PHE A 525 -18.87 4.58 13.79
CA PHE A 525 -20.05 3.77 14.04
C PHE A 525 -19.63 2.40 14.58
N ASP A 526 -20.45 1.80 15.45
CA ASP A 526 -20.28 0.40 15.90
C ASP A 526 -20.73 -0.58 14.80
N ALA A 527 -20.18 -0.39 13.60
CA ALA A 527 -20.46 -1.16 12.41
C ALA A 527 -19.13 -1.60 11.82
N SER A 528 -19.09 -2.83 11.30
CA SER A 528 -17.91 -3.38 10.63
C SER A 528 -18.15 -3.53 9.13
N PRO A 529 -18.35 -2.43 8.37
CA PRO A 529 -18.55 -2.52 6.94
C PRO A 529 -17.30 -3.10 6.28
N THR A 530 -17.54 -3.94 5.27
CA THR A 530 -16.49 -4.53 4.44
C THR A 530 -16.38 -3.76 3.13
N LEU A 531 -15.23 -3.86 2.48
CA LEU A 531 -15.06 -3.27 1.16
C LEU A 531 -16.01 -3.92 0.14
N GLN A 532 -16.24 -5.23 0.29
CA GLN A 532 -17.25 -5.95 -0.49
C GLN A 532 -18.65 -5.34 -0.36
N LEU A 533 -19.04 -4.88 0.84
CA LEU A 533 -20.34 -4.24 1.04
C LEU A 533 -20.47 -2.95 0.23
N LEU A 534 -19.45 -2.09 0.27
CA LEU A 534 -19.45 -0.84 -0.51
C LEU A 534 -19.51 -1.10 -2.02
N PHE A 535 -18.84 -2.14 -2.51
CA PHE A 535 -18.95 -2.52 -3.93
C PHE A 535 -20.32 -3.08 -4.31
N LYS A 536 -21.00 -3.81 -3.40
CA LYS A 536 -22.36 -4.32 -3.63
C LYS A 536 -23.43 -3.24 -3.54
N GLN A 537 -23.23 -2.25 -2.68
CA GLN A 537 -24.14 -1.16 -2.42
C GLN A 537 -23.37 0.17 -2.59
N PRO A 538 -23.02 0.56 -3.82
CA PRO A 538 -22.13 1.69 -4.07
C PRO A 538 -22.82 3.05 -3.96
N THR A 539 -24.16 3.08 -3.86
CA THR A 539 -24.91 4.32 -3.59
C THR A 539 -24.92 4.64 -2.10
N PHE A 540 -24.92 5.93 -1.78
CA PHE A 540 -24.93 6.38 -0.40
C PHE A 540 -26.11 5.79 0.40
N ALA A 541 -27.32 5.79 -0.16
CA ALA A 541 -28.50 5.22 0.48
C ALA A 541 -28.40 3.69 0.66
N GLY A 542 -27.90 2.98 -0.37
CA GLY A 542 -27.73 1.53 -0.31
C GLY A 542 -26.69 1.11 0.74
N PHE A 543 -25.55 1.80 0.77
CA PHE A 543 -24.49 1.58 1.74
C PHE A 543 -24.98 1.90 3.16
N ALA A 544 -25.60 3.06 3.36
CA ALA A 544 -26.14 3.47 4.65
C ALA A 544 -27.19 2.49 5.19
N ALA A 545 -28.11 2.03 4.33
CA ALA A 545 -29.11 1.04 4.72
C ALA A 545 -28.44 -0.26 5.18
N ALA A 546 -27.44 -0.76 4.46
CA ALA A 546 -26.77 -1.99 4.81
C ALA A 546 -25.88 -1.89 6.07
N VAL A 547 -25.27 -0.72 6.32
CA VAL A 547 -24.45 -0.45 7.51
C VAL A 547 -25.30 -0.32 8.77
N PHE A 548 -26.52 0.21 8.67
CA PHE A 548 -27.33 0.57 9.83
C PHE A 548 -28.54 -0.35 10.10
N ASN A 549 -28.88 -1.29 9.20
CA ASN A 549 -29.96 -2.28 9.41
C ASN A 549 -29.50 -3.63 10.00
N SER A 550 -28.23 -3.81 10.35
CA SER A 550 -27.84 -4.95 11.21
C SER A 550 -28.21 -4.63 12.66
N GLU A 551 -29.29 -5.24 13.14
CA GLU A 551 -29.74 -5.14 14.54
C GLU A 551 -28.67 -5.69 15.51
N GLU A 552 -28.15 -4.85 16.39
CA GLU A 552 -28.23 -5.03 17.85
C GLU A 552 -27.84 -3.74 18.60
N ILE A 553 -28.32 -3.64 19.83
CA ILE A 553 -28.75 -2.42 20.54
C ILE A 553 -27.73 -2.01 21.60
N GLU A 554 -27.40 -0.72 21.71
CA GLU A 554 -27.44 0.01 23.00
C GLU A 554 -27.53 1.54 22.85
N LYS A 555 -28.24 2.18 23.77
CA LYS A 555 -28.82 3.55 23.66
C LYS A 555 -27.81 4.69 23.86
N PRO A 556 -28.04 5.87 23.24
CA PRO A 556 -27.16 7.03 23.36
C PRO A 556 -27.36 7.81 24.67
N ARG A 557 -26.27 8.30 25.26
CA ARG A 557 -26.26 9.41 26.22
C ARG A 557 -25.88 10.69 25.47
N GLU A 558 -26.74 11.69 25.50
CA GLU A 558 -26.42 13.06 25.07
C GLU A 558 -25.31 13.66 25.96
N LYS A 559 -24.24 14.16 25.34
CA LYS A 559 -23.38 15.20 25.92
C LYS A 559 -22.82 16.09 24.82
N ALA A 560 -22.81 17.39 25.10
CA ALA A 560 -22.29 18.44 24.22
C ALA A 560 -20.89 18.09 23.68
N VAL A 561 -20.68 18.34 22.39
CA VAL A 561 -19.44 18.04 21.66
C VAL A 561 -18.32 18.91 22.23
N ASN A 562 -17.43 18.30 23.02
CA ASN A 562 -16.16 18.92 23.40
C ASN A 562 -15.30 19.01 22.13
N PRO A 563 -14.76 20.19 21.74
CA PRO A 563 -13.95 20.34 20.53
C PRO A 563 -12.59 19.63 20.61
N TRP A 564 -12.20 19.17 21.80
CA TRP A 564 -10.97 18.45 22.01
C TRP A 564 -11.19 16.94 21.93
N GLU A 565 -10.34 16.28 21.15
CA GLU A 565 -10.27 14.84 21.01
C GLU A 565 -9.01 14.30 21.67
N LEU A 566 -9.16 13.19 22.40
CA LEU A 566 -8.07 12.44 22.99
C LEU A 566 -7.73 11.25 22.09
N ILE A 567 -6.52 11.24 21.54
CA ILE A 567 -5.96 10.13 20.78
C ILE A 567 -4.98 9.40 21.67
N THR A 568 -5.20 8.10 21.87
CA THR A 568 -4.22 7.25 22.54
C THR A 568 -3.16 6.80 21.54
N CYS A 569 -1.91 7.18 21.80
CA CYS A 569 -0.78 6.95 20.91
C CYS A 569 -0.01 5.68 21.32
N LYS A 570 0.07 5.45 22.63
CA LYS A 570 0.68 4.26 23.25
C LYS A 570 -0.01 3.99 24.58
N HIS A 571 -0.47 2.76 24.79
CA HIS A 571 -0.90 2.30 26.11
C HIS A 571 0.32 1.81 26.88
N GLY A 572 0.62 2.45 28.00
CA GLY A 572 1.67 2.01 28.91
C GLY A 572 1.13 1.03 29.95
N VAL A 573 2.00 0.14 30.44
CA VAL A 573 1.64 -0.83 31.49
C VAL A 573 1.80 -0.29 32.93
N GLY A 574 2.35 0.92 33.09
CA GLY A 574 2.54 1.61 34.36
C GLY A 574 1.55 2.75 34.60
N THR A 575 1.75 3.50 35.69
CA THR A 575 0.82 4.57 36.14
C THR A 575 1.20 5.98 35.65
N GLY A 576 2.32 6.11 34.92
CA GLY A 576 2.77 7.38 34.35
C GLY A 576 2.12 7.69 32.99
N ALA A 577 1.79 8.97 32.74
CA ALA A 577 1.20 9.38 31.46
C ALA A 577 1.75 10.71 30.92
N VAL A 578 1.90 10.79 29.60
CA VAL A 578 2.30 12.00 28.87
C VAL A 578 1.15 12.46 27.97
N TYR A 579 0.77 13.73 28.08
CA TYR A 579 -0.23 14.37 27.23
C TYR A 579 0.43 15.46 26.38
N THR A 580 0.41 15.27 25.06
CA THR A 580 0.84 16.30 24.10
C THR A 580 -0.36 17.11 23.59
N LEU A 581 -0.12 18.37 23.19
CA LEU A 581 -1.18 19.27 22.74
C LEU A 581 -1.03 19.66 21.26
N ASN A 582 -2.09 19.44 20.47
CA ASN A 582 -2.23 19.87 19.06
C ASN A 582 -0.98 19.65 18.19
N HIS A 583 -0.45 18.42 18.10
CA HIS A 583 0.71 18.19 17.23
C HIS A 583 0.74 16.79 16.57
N PRO A 584 0.13 16.59 15.39
CA PRO A 584 -0.27 15.27 14.84
C PRO A 584 0.88 14.26 14.62
N PHE A 585 2.12 14.75 14.52
CA PHE A 585 3.29 13.94 14.17
C PHE A 585 4.36 13.82 15.27
N LEU A 586 4.27 14.61 16.34
CA LEU A 586 5.32 14.69 17.37
C LEU A 586 5.15 13.60 18.43
N TYR A 587 3.91 13.30 18.79
CA TYR A 587 3.59 12.37 19.86
C TYR A 587 3.80 10.90 19.49
N TYR A 588 3.66 10.51 18.22
CA TYR A 588 3.97 9.14 17.80
C TYR A 588 5.47 8.85 17.93
N ARG A 589 6.31 9.82 17.57
CA ARG A 589 7.77 9.70 17.75
C ARG A 589 8.14 9.70 19.23
N LEU A 590 7.49 10.55 20.03
CA LEU A 590 7.71 10.59 21.47
C LEU A 590 7.24 9.29 22.15
N ALA A 591 6.12 8.71 21.71
CA ALA A 591 5.61 7.43 22.20
C ALA A 591 6.57 6.26 21.94
N ASN A 592 7.26 6.27 20.80
CA ASN A 592 8.26 5.25 20.47
C ASN A 592 9.56 5.39 21.29
N GLU A 593 9.88 6.59 21.79
CA GLU A 593 11.13 6.85 22.53
C GLU A 593 10.92 6.81 24.07
N LEU A 594 9.68 6.89 24.54
CA LEU A 594 9.34 6.73 25.96
C LEU A 594 9.24 5.24 26.36
N PRO A 595 9.62 4.87 27.60
CA PRO A 595 9.48 3.50 28.11
C PRO A 595 8.06 2.92 27.98
N ASP A 596 7.95 1.58 27.96
CA ASP A 596 6.67 0.87 27.78
C ASP A 596 5.72 0.98 28.97
N GLU A 597 6.22 1.44 30.12
CA GLU A 597 5.44 1.72 31.31
C GLU A 597 4.67 3.03 31.21
N ILE A 598 5.04 3.93 30.28
CA ILE A 598 4.46 5.28 30.18
C ILE A 598 3.40 5.31 29.08
N SER A 599 2.18 5.67 29.46
CA SER A 599 1.10 5.92 28.50
C SER A 599 1.31 7.26 27.78
N VAL A 600 1.04 7.32 26.49
CA VAL A 600 1.19 8.55 25.69
C VAL A 600 -0.09 8.86 24.96
N TYR A 601 -0.60 10.05 25.21
CA TYR A 601 -1.84 10.58 24.67
C TYR A 601 -1.60 11.90 23.96
N ASN A 602 -2.40 12.16 22.94
CA ASN A 602 -2.43 13.44 22.26
C ASN A 602 -3.83 14.05 22.35
N VAL A 603 -3.89 15.26 22.89
CA VAL A 603 -5.12 16.05 22.99
C VAL A 603 -5.09 17.08 21.86
N ASN A 604 -6.03 16.98 20.93
CA ASN A 604 -6.02 17.81 19.73
C ASN A 604 -7.39 18.34 19.35
N MET A 605 -7.39 19.44 18.63
CA MET A 605 -8.57 20.20 18.21
C MET A 605 -8.68 20.27 16.68
N PHE A 606 -8.01 19.36 15.94
CA PHE A 606 -7.90 19.44 14.48
C PHE A 606 -9.19 19.14 13.73
N HIS A 607 -10.14 18.46 14.37
CA HIS A 607 -11.48 18.15 13.83
C HIS A 607 -12.58 19.05 14.42
N ALA A 608 -12.21 20.05 15.24
CA ALA A 608 -13.20 20.93 15.85
C ALA A 608 -13.82 21.86 14.82
N ASP A 609 -15.16 21.94 14.81
CA ASP A 609 -15.86 23.01 14.11
C ASP A 609 -15.64 24.34 14.85
N LEU A 610 -14.64 25.10 14.40
CA LEU A 610 -14.30 26.40 14.97
C LEU A 610 -15.39 27.46 14.71
N THR A 611 -16.41 27.17 13.89
CA THR A 611 -17.54 28.09 13.63
C THR A 611 -18.61 28.05 14.72
N GLY A 612 -18.56 27.05 15.62
CA GLY A 612 -19.56 26.75 16.65
C GLY A 612 -19.36 27.41 18.04
N GLY A 613 -18.66 28.55 18.16
CA GLY A 613 -18.61 29.32 19.42
C GLY A 613 -17.33 29.22 20.26
N LEU A 614 -16.20 28.82 19.64
CA LEU A 614 -14.87 28.89 20.29
C LEU A 614 -14.19 30.27 20.14
N ASP A 615 -14.74 31.12 19.27
CA ASP A 615 -14.26 32.48 19.06
C ASP A 615 -14.45 33.35 20.30
N GLY A 616 -13.33 33.86 20.83
CA GLY A 616 -13.32 34.80 21.96
C GLY A 616 -13.10 34.16 23.34
N LEU A 617 -12.98 32.84 23.43
CA LEU A 617 -12.64 32.15 24.68
C LEU A 617 -11.25 32.55 25.20
N SER A 618 -11.12 32.56 26.53
CA SER A 618 -9.85 32.76 27.21
C SER A 618 -8.97 31.50 27.13
N ILE A 619 -7.66 31.61 27.40
CA ILE A 619 -6.79 30.43 27.47
C ILE A 619 -7.22 29.51 28.61
N GLU A 620 -7.76 30.09 29.67
CA GLU A 620 -8.32 29.41 30.84
C GLU A 620 -9.55 28.56 30.46
N ASP A 621 -10.47 29.09 29.65
CA ASP A 621 -11.64 28.35 29.15
C ASP A 621 -11.22 27.22 28.20
N ILE A 622 -10.31 27.53 27.27
CA ILE A 622 -9.78 26.56 26.30
C ILE A 622 -9.06 25.41 27.03
N ALA A 623 -8.29 25.71 28.07
CA ALA A 623 -7.63 24.72 28.91
C ALA A 623 -8.63 23.85 29.68
N SER A 624 -9.71 24.43 30.20
CA SER A 624 -10.75 23.66 30.90
C SER A 624 -11.41 22.64 29.96
N HIS A 625 -11.74 23.03 28.73
CA HIS A 625 -12.28 22.09 27.73
C HIS A 625 -11.28 20.99 27.38
N ALA A 626 -9.99 21.32 27.23
CA ALA A 626 -8.94 20.34 26.97
C ALA A 626 -8.82 19.32 28.12
N ILE A 627 -8.86 19.78 29.38
CA ILE A 627 -8.82 18.91 30.56
C ILE A 627 -10.02 17.96 30.60
N ASP A 628 -11.21 18.44 30.26
CA ASP A 628 -12.41 17.61 30.24
C ASP A 628 -12.31 16.52 29.15
N ALA A 629 -11.60 16.79 28.05
CA ALA A 629 -11.31 15.79 27.02
C ALA A 629 -10.18 14.81 27.38
N MET A 630 -9.23 15.22 28.24
CA MET A 630 -8.11 14.37 28.68
C MET A 630 -8.56 13.11 29.41
N ARG A 631 -9.78 13.10 29.98
CA ARG A 631 -10.37 11.93 30.69
C ARG A 631 -9.39 11.27 31.67
N ILE A 632 -8.58 12.07 32.36
CA ILE A 632 -7.47 11.57 33.19
C ILE A 632 -8.05 10.71 34.31
N ASP A 633 -7.66 9.44 34.35
CA ASP A 633 -8.03 8.51 35.41
C ASP A 633 -7.36 8.93 36.72
N LYS A 634 -8.09 8.82 37.84
CA LYS A 634 -7.54 9.06 39.18
C LYS A 634 -6.45 8.05 39.57
N ALA A 635 -6.33 6.94 38.82
CA ALA A 635 -5.30 5.92 39.00
C ALA A 635 -3.93 6.28 38.39
N ALA A 636 -3.80 7.39 37.65
CA ALA A 636 -2.50 7.85 37.16
C ALA A 636 -1.73 8.57 38.27
N ASP A 637 -0.59 8.03 38.68
CA ASP A 637 0.19 8.54 39.82
C ASP A 637 0.93 9.83 39.47
N ARG A 638 1.39 10.01 38.22
CA ARG A 638 2.17 11.20 37.81
C ARG A 638 2.05 11.49 36.31
N ILE A 639 1.72 12.74 35.95
CA ILE A 639 1.46 13.13 34.56
C ILE A 639 2.39 14.23 34.03
N ALA A 640 2.70 14.19 32.74
CA ALA A 640 3.43 15.25 32.03
C ALA A 640 2.57 15.90 30.95
N ILE A 641 2.57 17.24 30.89
CA ILE A 641 1.90 18.01 29.84
C ILE A 641 2.95 18.66 28.95
N VAL A 642 2.86 18.45 27.64
CA VAL A 642 3.88 18.87 26.66
C VAL A 642 3.26 19.73 25.58
N GLY A 643 3.77 20.95 25.41
CA GLY A 643 3.28 21.89 24.40
C GLY A 643 4.40 22.58 23.62
N LEU A 644 4.28 22.57 22.29
CA LEU A 644 5.16 23.32 21.37
C LEU A 644 4.56 24.68 21.04
N CYS A 645 5.40 25.72 21.04
CA CYS A 645 5.01 27.09 20.66
C CYS A 645 3.83 27.59 21.51
N VAL A 646 2.77 28.11 20.89
CA VAL A 646 1.58 28.59 21.61
C VAL A 646 0.92 27.50 22.47
N ASN A 647 1.03 26.23 22.09
CA ASN A 647 0.54 25.13 22.92
C ASN A 647 1.35 24.99 24.23
N GLY A 648 2.57 25.50 24.31
CA GLY A 648 3.33 25.57 25.56
C GLY A 648 2.73 26.55 26.58
N VAL A 649 2.09 27.62 26.09
CA VAL A 649 1.29 28.53 26.95
C VAL A 649 0.05 27.81 27.47
N LEU A 650 -0.62 27.06 26.60
CA LEU A 650 -1.78 26.25 26.98
C LEU A 650 -1.40 25.14 27.97
N ALA A 651 -0.24 24.49 27.78
CA ALA A 651 0.29 23.48 28.70
C ALA A 651 0.49 24.04 30.12
N MET A 652 1.00 25.27 30.25
CA MET A 652 1.14 25.94 31.55
C MET A 652 -0.21 26.09 32.26
N GLU A 653 -1.23 26.55 31.54
CA GLU A 653 -2.56 26.75 32.11
C GLU A 653 -3.25 25.43 32.46
N ILE A 654 -3.15 24.42 31.58
CA ILE A 654 -3.67 23.07 31.85
C ILE A 654 -3.03 22.51 33.11
N SER A 655 -1.70 22.55 33.23
CA SER A 655 -1.00 22.02 34.39
C SER A 655 -1.40 22.76 35.68
N ARG A 656 -1.66 24.07 35.63
CA ARG A 656 -2.16 24.82 36.80
C ARG A 656 -3.52 24.29 37.25
N GLN A 657 -4.49 24.21 36.34
CA GLN A 657 -5.84 23.76 36.64
C GLN A 657 -5.87 22.29 37.12
N LEU A 658 -5.04 21.42 36.55
CA LEU A 658 -4.92 20.03 36.99
C LEU A 658 -4.38 19.94 38.42
N ARG A 659 -3.40 20.76 38.79
CA ARG A 659 -2.88 20.83 40.18
C ARG A 659 -3.91 21.37 41.16
N GLU A 660 -4.72 22.36 40.77
CA GLU A 660 -5.84 22.83 41.59
C GLU A 660 -6.91 21.75 41.82
N ARG A 661 -7.04 20.82 40.87
CA ARG A 661 -7.88 19.62 41.00
C ARG A 661 -7.20 18.49 41.80
N GLY A 662 -5.98 18.70 42.31
CA GLY A 662 -5.24 17.75 43.15
C GLY A 662 -4.44 16.68 42.38
N MET A 663 -4.23 16.84 41.08
CA MET A 663 -3.47 15.89 40.25
C MET A 663 -1.95 16.13 40.36
N ASP A 664 -1.15 15.07 40.41
CA ASP A 664 0.32 15.17 40.42
C ASP A 664 0.87 15.39 39.00
N VAL A 665 1.09 16.66 38.65
CA VAL A 665 1.72 17.04 37.38
C VAL A 665 3.25 17.09 37.57
N GLY A 666 3.90 15.96 37.26
CA GLY A 666 5.34 15.79 37.41
C GLY A 666 6.18 16.64 36.46
N ILE A 667 5.66 16.98 35.27
CA ILE A 667 6.34 17.87 34.31
C ILE A 667 5.36 18.74 33.53
N THR A 668 5.69 20.03 33.39
CA THR A 668 5.12 20.92 32.38
C THR A 668 6.23 21.30 31.38
N ALA A 669 6.24 20.69 30.20
CA ALA A 669 7.25 20.92 29.18
C ALA A 669 6.80 21.98 28.17
N ILE A 670 7.50 23.11 28.15
CA ILE A 670 7.23 24.26 27.28
C ILE A 670 8.34 24.34 26.23
N ILE A 671 8.01 24.00 24.99
CA ILE A 671 9.00 23.93 23.90
C ILE A 671 8.89 25.21 23.06
N ASP A 672 9.98 25.99 23.06
CA ASP A 672 10.22 27.17 22.22
C ASP A 672 9.06 28.22 22.24
N ALA A 673 8.41 28.36 23.40
CA ALA A 673 7.30 29.29 23.62
C ALA A 673 7.72 30.51 24.45
N TRP A 674 7.44 31.71 23.94
CA TRP A 674 7.64 32.97 24.68
C TRP A 674 6.48 33.25 25.63
N ALA A 675 6.81 33.81 26.81
CA ALA A 675 5.82 34.29 27.76
C ALA A 675 4.89 35.29 27.06
N PRO A 676 3.56 35.10 27.16
CA PRO A 676 2.62 35.98 26.49
C PRO A 676 2.80 37.44 26.92
N GLY A 677 2.75 38.35 25.95
CA GLY A 677 2.91 39.79 26.18
C GLY A 677 4.34 40.28 26.41
N TYR A 678 5.33 39.40 26.67
CA TYR A 678 6.71 39.81 26.96
C TYR A 678 7.37 40.57 25.79
N PHE A 679 7.27 40.06 24.55
CA PHE A 679 7.87 40.76 23.42
C PHE A 679 7.21 42.13 23.18
N ALA A 680 5.91 42.24 23.43
CA ALA A 680 5.16 43.49 23.28
C ALA A 680 5.49 44.52 24.38
N SER A 681 5.97 44.07 25.55
CA SER A 681 6.38 44.96 26.65
C SER A 681 7.78 45.57 26.43
N LEU A 682 8.59 45.00 25.52
CA LEU A 682 9.91 45.56 25.19
C LEU A 682 9.78 46.92 24.47
N PRO A 683 10.74 47.85 24.64
CA PRO A 683 10.76 49.09 23.87
C PRO A 683 10.76 48.82 22.35
N LYS A 684 10.06 49.63 21.56
CA LYS A 684 9.96 49.47 20.08
C LYS A 684 11.32 49.33 19.38
N ARG A 685 12.35 50.01 19.90
CA ARG A 685 13.73 49.92 19.38
C ARG A 685 14.34 48.52 19.58
N GLU A 686 14.05 47.88 20.70
CA GLU A 686 14.49 46.51 21.00
C GLU A 686 13.70 45.48 20.17
N GLN A 687 12.39 45.65 20.03
CA GLN A 687 11.56 44.82 19.15
C GLN A 687 12.09 44.83 17.71
N ALA A 688 12.36 46.02 17.16
CA ALA A 688 12.92 46.17 15.81
C ALA A 688 14.31 45.55 15.69
N ARG A 689 15.15 45.67 16.72
CA ARG A 689 16.47 45.02 16.77
C ARG A 689 16.32 43.49 16.76
N TRP A 690 15.42 42.94 17.55
CA TRP A 690 15.17 41.50 17.65
C TRP A 690 14.61 40.93 16.34
N HIS A 691 13.70 41.63 15.68
CA HIS A 691 13.21 41.22 14.36
C HIS A 691 14.34 41.18 13.32
N ARG A 692 15.26 42.15 13.34
CA ARG A 692 16.44 42.15 12.45
C ARG A 692 17.41 41.01 12.76
N GLU A 693 17.71 40.78 14.04
CA GLU A 693 18.59 39.69 14.48
C GLU A 693 17.99 38.30 14.15
N ARG A 694 16.69 38.10 14.39
CA ARG A 694 15.96 36.87 14.03
C ARG A 694 15.95 36.63 12.52
N ARG A 695 15.68 37.66 11.70
CA ARG A 695 15.74 37.55 10.23
C ARG A 695 17.13 37.17 9.73
N ARG A 696 18.18 37.81 10.25
CA ARG A 696 19.59 37.49 9.89
C ARG A 696 19.97 36.06 10.27
N LYS A 697 19.60 35.60 11.46
CA LYS A 697 19.88 34.23 11.90
C LYS A 697 19.09 33.18 11.13
N ARG A 698 17.80 33.41 10.87
CA ARG A 698 16.97 32.53 10.03
C ARG A 698 17.58 32.41 8.64
N LEU A 699 17.97 33.54 8.04
CA LEU A 699 18.67 33.56 6.76
C LEU A 699 19.98 32.77 6.82
N ALA A 700 20.83 32.99 7.82
CA ALA A 700 22.10 32.26 7.95
C ALA A 700 21.89 30.74 8.15
N TYR A 701 20.89 30.34 8.95
CA TYR A 701 20.58 28.95 9.27
C TYR A 701 20.09 28.19 8.03
N PHE A 702 19.07 28.70 7.34
CA PHE A 702 18.53 28.07 6.13
C PHE A 702 19.51 28.16 4.95
N THR A 703 20.31 29.24 4.84
CA THR A 703 21.37 29.34 3.82
C THR A 703 22.45 28.29 4.06
N ARG A 704 22.84 28.06 5.33
CA ARG A 704 23.78 26.98 5.68
C ARG A 704 23.20 25.61 5.36
N LYS A 705 21.90 25.37 5.62
CA LYS A 705 21.22 24.14 5.21
C LYS A 705 21.23 23.94 3.69
N LEU A 706 20.94 24.99 2.93
CA LEU A 706 20.97 24.98 1.47
C LEU A 706 22.37 24.65 0.94
N LEU A 707 23.40 25.33 1.45
CA LEU A 707 24.80 25.09 1.09
C LEU A 707 25.27 23.68 1.47
N SER A 708 24.73 23.12 2.56
CA SER A 708 24.98 21.74 2.97
C SER A 708 24.10 20.69 2.26
N ARG A 709 23.29 21.08 1.26
CA ARG A 709 22.31 20.24 0.54
C ARG A 709 21.26 19.56 1.44
N ARG A 710 21.05 20.06 2.65
CA ARG A 710 20.04 19.56 3.61
C ARG A 710 18.63 20.13 3.37
N ILE A 711 18.48 21.04 2.40
CA ILE A 711 17.20 21.58 1.93
C ILE A 711 17.35 21.96 0.44
N ARG A 712 16.30 21.80 -0.36
CA ARG A 712 16.33 22.15 -1.80
C ARG A 712 16.18 23.66 -1.98
N LEU A 713 16.68 24.19 -3.10
CA LEU A 713 16.60 25.63 -3.42
C LEU A 713 15.15 26.16 -3.44
N ILE A 714 14.21 25.34 -3.91
CA ILE A 714 12.79 25.73 -3.96
C ILE A 714 12.16 25.83 -2.57
N ASP A 715 12.54 24.96 -1.64
CA ASP A 715 12.06 24.98 -0.26
C ASP A 715 12.71 26.14 0.52
N TYR A 716 13.98 26.46 0.20
CA TYR A 716 14.65 27.68 0.68
C TYR A 716 13.99 28.96 0.17
N LEU A 717 13.55 29.02 -1.10
CA LEU A 717 12.91 30.20 -1.68
C LEU A 717 11.48 30.43 -1.13
N LYS A 718 10.74 29.35 -0.83
CA LYS A 718 9.44 29.43 -0.16
C LYS A 718 9.56 30.02 1.25
N GLU A 719 10.61 29.66 1.98
CA GLU A 719 10.86 30.07 3.37
C GLU A 719 11.08 31.60 3.56
N PHE A 720 11.50 32.32 2.50
CA PHE A 720 11.83 33.75 2.57
C PHE A 720 10.87 34.68 1.82
N GLU A 721 9.72 34.19 1.36
CA GLU A 721 8.69 35.00 0.65
C GLU A 721 9.30 35.94 -0.42
N VAL A 722 10.22 35.43 -1.24
CA VAL A 722 10.65 36.18 -2.44
C VAL A 722 9.44 36.21 -3.37
N SER A 723 8.78 37.36 -3.34
CA SER A 723 7.40 37.66 -3.72
C SER A 723 6.74 36.71 -4.72
N LEU A 724 5.63 36.09 -4.29
CA LEU A 724 4.60 35.41 -5.08
C LEU A 724 4.20 36.12 -6.40
N ALA A 725 4.48 37.42 -6.53
CA ALA A 725 4.32 38.19 -7.76
C ALA A 725 5.22 37.68 -8.91
N LEU A 726 6.44 37.21 -8.64
CA LEU A 726 7.38 36.73 -9.67
C LEU A 726 7.02 35.31 -10.16
N LEU A 727 6.43 34.49 -9.29
CA LEU A 727 6.03 33.11 -9.59
C LEU A 727 4.71 33.03 -10.40
N ARG A 728 3.86 34.05 -10.32
CA ARG A 728 2.65 34.17 -11.18
C ARG A 728 2.97 34.50 -12.63
N ILE A 729 4.10 35.18 -12.90
CA ILE A 729 4.54 35.53 -14.26
C ILE A 729 5.05 34.29 -15.02
N LEU A 730 5.44 33.22 -14.31
CA LEU A 730 5.92 31.95 -14.88
C LEU A 730 4.86 30.82 -14.87
N GLY A 731 3.58 31.14 -14.68
CA GLY A 731 2.48 30.20 -14.94
C GLY A 731 2.17 29.18 -13.84
N VAL A 732 2.66 29.35 -12.61
CA VAL A 732 2.32 28.46 -11.49
C VAL A 732 1.06 28.98 -10.79
N LYS A 733 -0.06 28.24 -10.87
CA LYS A 733 -1.23 28.44 -9.98
C LYS A 733 -0.89 27.94 -8.57
N ALA A 734 -1.33 28.68 -7.55
CA ALA A 734 -1.07 28.39 -6.14
C ALA A 734 -1.68 27.03 -5.74
N GLY A 735 -0.83 26.13 -5.25
CA GLY A 735 -1.20 24.80 -4.77
C GLY A 735 -1.95 24.88 -3.44
N GLN A 736 -3.07 24.16 -3.36
CA GLN A 736 -3.95 24.13 -2.20
C GLN A 736 -3.25 23.37 -1.06
N TYR A 737 -3.24 23.98 0.13
CA TYR A 737 -2.83 23.34 1.37
C TYR A 737 -3.71 22.11 1.64
N SER A 738 -3.18 21.12 2.36
CA SER A 738 -4.01 20.02 2.86
C SER A 738 -5.05 20.55 3.86
N PRO A 739 -6.24 19.94 3.97
CA PRO A 739 -7.22 20.31 5.00
C PRO A 739 -6.66 20.33 6.43
N GLU A 740 -5.66 19.47 6.70
CA GLU A 740 -4.94 19.39 7.98
C GLU A 740 -4.06 20.62 8.24
N GLU A 741 -3.42 21.17 7.19
CA GLU A 741 -2.64 22.41 7.26
C GLU A 741 -3.54 23.63 7.48
N GLU A 742 -4.71 23.68 6.83
CA GLU A 742 -5.72 24.73 7.03
C GLU A 742 -6.32 24.68 8.44
N ALA A 743 -6.65 23.48 8.95
CA ALA A 743 -7.14 23.28 10.31
C ALA A 743 -6.07 23.66 11.37
N ASN A 744 -4.82 23.26 11.16
CA ASN A 744 -3.71 23.61 12.04
C ASN A 744 -3.44 25.13 12.07
N GLU A 745 -3.56 25.82 10.94
CA GLU A 745 -3.46 27.29 10.87
C GLU A 745 -4.61 27.96 11.66
N ALA A 746 -5.84 27.48 11.49
CA ALA A 746 -7.01 28.01 12.18
C ALA A 746 -6.93 27.84 13.71
N VAL A 747 -6.57 26.64 14.19
CA VAL A 747 -6.34 26.35 15.62
C VAL A 747 -5.20 27.20 16.18
N THR A 748 -4.09 27.30 15.46
CA THR A 748 -2.94 28.13 15.88
C THR A 748 -3.35 29.60 16.01
N LYS A 749 -4.15 30.12 15.07
CA LYS A 749 -4.64 31.50 15.09
C LYS A 749 -5.56 31.78 16.29
N LEU A 750 -6.44 30.84 16.64
CA LEU A 750 -7.29 30.92 17.83
C LEU A 750 -6.43 31.01 19.09
N LEU A 751 -5.52 30.05 19.28
CA LEU A 751 -4.65 29.98 20.46
C LEU A 751 -3.75 31.20 20.60
N VAL A 752 -3.17 31.71 19.50
CA VAL A 752 -2.34 32.93 19.52
C VAL A 752 -3.18 34.15 19.89
N THR A 753 -4.42 34.22 19.45
CA THR A 753 -5.33 35.33 19.78
C THR A 753 -5.71 35.33 21.25
N ALA A 754 -6.07 34.15 21.80
CA ALA A 754 -6.36 33.98 23.22
C ALA A 754 -5.13 34.26 24.10
N ALA A 755 -3.96 33.72 23.71
CA ALA A 755 -2.72 33.90 24.46
C ALA A 755 -2.30 35.37 24.63
N ARG A 756 -2.60 36.25 23.67
CA ARG A 756 -2.31 37.70 23.81
C ARG A 756 -2.99 38.37 25.00
N ARG A 757 -4.09 37.81 25.49
CA ARG A 757 -4.86 38.33 26.63
C ARG A 757 -4.55 37.58 27.93
N TYR A 758 -3.87 36.45 27.84
CA TYR A 758 -3.51 35.60 28.97
C TYR A 758 -2.35 36.19 29.77
N LYS A 759 -2.46 36.15 31.10
CA LYS A 759 -1.37 36.50 32.02
C LYS A 759 -0.98 35.27 32.82
N PRO A 760 0.21 34.69 32.58
CA PRO A 760 0.61 33.49 33.27
C PRO A 760 0.73 33.75 34.79
N PRO A 761 0.22 32.86 35.64
CA PRO A 761 0.36 32.99 37.08
C PRO A 761 1.81 32.76 37.51
N ARG A 762 2.19 33.35 38.65
CA ARG A 762 3.52 33.16 39.23
C ARG A 762 3.59 31.80 39.92
N THR A 763 4.55 30.98 39.53
CA THR A 763 4.82 29.67 40.11
C THR A 763 6.31 29.50 40.41
N ARG A 764 6.62 28.82 41.52
CA ARG A 764 7.99 28.38 41.87
C ARG A 764 8.16 26.87 41.66
N ASP A 765 7.27 26.27 40.88
CA ASP A 765 7.22 24.83 40.66
C ASP A 765 8.39 24.34 39.81
N GLU A 766 9.17 23.40 40.35
CA GLU A 766 10.36 22.80 39.73
C GLU A 766 10.01 21.79 38.62
N SER A 767 8.73 21.44 38.46
CA SER A 767 8.23 20.60 37.37
C SER A 767 8.13 21.34 36.03
N VAL A 768 8.23 22.68 36.02
CA VAL A 768 8.24 23.44 34.78
C VAL A 768 9.61 23.35 34.12
N VAL A 769 9.61 22.90 32.86
CA VAL A 769 10.83 22.74 32.04
C VAL A 769 10.68 23.53 30.75
N LEU A 770 11.66 24.40 30.49
CA LEU A 770 11.72 25.17 29.25
C LEU A 770 12.69 24.48 28.28
N LEU A 771 12.20 24.10 27.11
CA LEU A 771 13.03 23.51 26.06
C LEU A 771 13.26 24.52 24.94
N ARG A 772 14.53 24.77 24.62
CA ARG A 772 14.95 25.79 23.66
C ARG A 772 15.56 25.18 22.43
N SER A 773 15.05 25.54 21.25
CA SER A 773 15.72 25.28 19.99
C SER A 773 17.06 26.03 19.92
N SER A 774 18.15 25.32 19.60
CA SER A 774 19.53 25.84 19.62
C SER A 774 19.76 26.96 18.61
N ALA A 775 18.91 27.04 17.57
CA ALA A 775 18.93 28.10 16.58
C ALA A 775 18.07 29.34 16.94
N THR A 776 17.34 29.33 18.06
CA THR A 776 16.55 30.46 18.57
C THR A 776 17.44 31.65 19.02
N HIS A 777 16.81 32.74 19.49
CA HIS A 777 17.51 33.96 19.90
C HIS A 777 18.54 33.69 21.02
N PRO A 778 19.81 34.16 20.92
CA PRO A 778 20.88 33.81 21.87
C PRO A 778 20.56 34.16 23.32
N ARG A 779 19.78 35.23 23.53
CA ARG A 779 19.39 35.71 24.86
C ARG A 779 18.16 34.98 25.42
N ALA A 780 17.45 34.17 24.63
CA ALA A 780 16.22 33.47 25.06
C ALA A 780 16.45 32.60 26.32
N ARG A 781 17.60 31.90 26.41
CA ARG A 781 17.97 31.12 27.59
C ARG A 781 18.19 31.98 28.84
N LYS A 782 18.92 33.09 28.72
CA LYS A 782 19.14 34.05 29.82
C LYS A 782 17.86 34.75 30.27
N MET A 783 16.93 34.95 29.34
CA MET A 783 15.64 35.60 29.58
C MET A 783 14.54 34.61 29.96
N ARG A 784 14.83 33.30 29.99
CA ARG A 784 13.83 32.22 30.14
C ARG A 784 12.61 32.43 29.24
N PHE A 785 12.83 32.83 27.99
CA PHE A 785 11.77 33.22 27.03
C PHE A 785 10.75 34.25 27.55
N GLY A 786 11.16 35.12 28.46
CA GLY A 786 10.28 36.11 29.10
C GLY A 786 9.48 35.56 30.29
N TRP A 787 9.61 34.28 30.62
CA TRP A 787 8.92 33.65 31.75
C TRP A 787 9.54 33.98 33.11
N GLY A 788 10.65 34.73 33.16
CA GLY A 788 11.42 34.94 34.40
C GLY A 788 10.66 35.58 35.57
N GLU A 789 9.56 36.29 35.33
CA GLU A 789 8.68 36.78 36.42
C GLU A 789 7.61 35.78 36.85
N ALA A 790 7.33 34.76 36.01
CA ALA A 790 6.28 33.77 36.19
C ALA A 790 6.81 32.40 36.66
N VAL A 791 8.09 32.07 36.41
CA VAL A 791 8.74 30.84 36.88
C VAL A 791 9.90 31.14 37.83
N GLY A 792 10.25 30.20 38.71
CA GLY A 792 11.38 30.33 39.63
C GLY A 792 12.74 30.53 38.92
N GLU A 793 13.70 31.16 39.60
CA GLU A 793 15.04 31.38 39.04
C GLU A 793 15.77 30.05 38.75
N ASP A 794 15.46 28.99 39.47
CA ASP A 794 16.07 27.67 39.29
C ASP A 794 15.37 26.81 38.22
N CYS A 795 14.41 27.37 37.47
CA CYS A 795 13.68 26.65 36.41
C CYS A 795 14.65 26.09 35.34
N MET A 796 14.51 24.79 35.06
CA MET A 796 15.39 24.06 34.15
C MET A 796 15.20 24.50 32.69
N VAL A 797 16.31 24.78 32.01
CA VAL A 797 16.33 25.11 30.58
C VAL A 797 17.19 24.10 29.82
N VAL A 798 16.54 23.30 28.96
CA VAL A 798 17.17 22.28 28.11
C VAL A 798 17.34 22.84 26.71
N ASP A 799 18.49 22.61 26.08
CA ASP A 799 18.72 23.00 24.69
C ASP A 799 18.47 21.79 23.77
N ILE A 800 17.69 21.98 22.71
CA ILE A 800 17.40 21.00 21.67
C ILE A 800 17.97 21.48 20.34
N ASP A 801 18.66 20.62 19.60
CA ASP A 801 19.25 20.99 18.32
C ASP A 801 18.24 21.22 17.20
N GLY A 802 18.38 22.34 16.49
CA GLY A 802 17.54 22.69 15.35
C GLY A 802 16.96 24.10 15.45
N TRP A 803 16.10 24.46 14.50
CA TRP A 803 15.26 25.66 14.50
C TRP A 803 13.81 25.28 14.87
N HIS A 804 12.97 26.23 15.27
CA HIS A 804 11.59 26.00 15.74
C HIS A 804 10.84 24.88 15.00
N GLU A 805 10.78 24.93 13.66
CA GLU A 805 10.02 23.98 12.84
C GLU A 805 10.71 22.61 12.63
N ASP A 806 11.99 22.44 13.00
CA ASP A 806 12.76 21.19 12.82
C ASP A 806 13.55 20.73 14.04
N SER A 807 13.39 21.41 15.18
CA SER A 807 14.05 21.10 16.45
C SER A 807 13.60 19.78 17.05
N LEU A 808 12.47 19.23 16.59
CA LEU A 808 11.89 17.98 17.07
C LEU A 808 12.05 16.87 16.02
N THR A 809 13.24 16.84 15.39
CA THR A 809 13.77 15.68 14.66
C THR A 809 14.07 14.53 15.63
N SER A 810 14.44 13.33 15.13
CA SER A 810 14.66 12.14 15.97
C SER A 810 15.63 12.37 17.13
N ASN A 811 16.62 13.25 17.00
CA ASN A 811 17.52 13.60 18.11
C ASN A 811 16.82 14.46 19.16
N GLY A 812 16.10 15.50 18.76
CA GLY A 812 15.38 16.35 19.70
C GLY A 812 14.21 15.66 20.40
N ILE A 813 13.58 14.67 19.74
CA ILE A 813 12.59 13.80 20.39
C ILE A 813 13.24 12.91 21.44
N ARG A 814 14.43 12.36 21.20
CA ARG A 814 15.17 11.56 22.20
C ARG A 814 15.57 12.38 23.42
N ASP A 815 16.05 13.60 23.22
CA ASP A 815 16.40 14.51 24.31
C ASP A 815 15.16 14.88 25.15
N LEU A 816 14.02 15.12 24.48
CA LEU A 816 12.73 15.34 25.13
C LEU A 816 12.29 14.08 25.91
N ALA A 817 12.31 12.90 25.28
CA ALA A 817 11.91 11.63 25.90
C ALA A 817 12.75 11.33 27.15
N SER A 818 14.08 11.48 27.07
CA SER A 818 14.98 11.29 28.21
C SER A 818 14.70 12.27 29.35
N THR A 819 14.33 13.52 29.04
CA THR A 819 13.97 14.51 30.05
C THR A 819 12.63 14.15 30.71
N LEU A 820 11.68 13.63 29.94
CA LEU A 820 10.37 13.23 30.43
C LEU A 820 10.42 11.95 31.26
N SER A 821 11.09 10.90 30.77
CA SER A 821 11.18 9.60 31.46
C SER A 821 11.84 9.75 32.83
N GLY A 822 12.98 10.45 32.92
CA GLY A 822 13.71 10.61 34.18
C GLY A 822 12.85 11.19 35.31
N LYS A 823 11.94 12.14 35.03
CA LYS A 823 11.07 12.72 36.07
C LYS A 823 9.70 12.04 36.22
N LEU A 824 9.36 11.09 35.35
CA LEU A 824 8.14 10.29 35.45
C LEU A 824 8.40 8.94 36.12
N THR A 825 9.64 8.43 36.10
CA THR A 825 10.03 7.15 36.72
C THR A 825 10.73 7.29 38.06
N ASP A 826 11.29 8.46 38.40
CA ASP A 826 11.91 8.71 39.70
C ASP A 826 10.84 9.17 40.72
N GLY A 827 10.42 8.21 41.56
CA GLY A 827 9.67 8.42 42.80
C GLY A 827 10.56 8.20 44.02
#